data_AF-A0A6G0YQZ0-F1
#
_entry.id   AF-A0A6G0YQZ0-F1
#
_cell.length_a   1.000
_cell.length_b   1.000
_cell.length_c   1.000
_cell.angle_alpha   90.00
_cell.angle_beta   90.00
_cell.angle_gamma   90.00
#
_symmetry.space_group_name_H-M   'P 1'
#
loop_
_entity.id
_entity.type
_entity.pdbx_description
1 polymer ?
#
loop_
_entity_poly.entity_id
_entity_poly.type
_entity_poly.pdbx_seq_one_letter_code
_entity_poly.pdbx_strand_id
1 'polypeptide(L)'
;MAKVLFLLLATLLSVYMTEQAYFLQEDFIEKINEKVTTWKAGVNFNPKTQIEEFIKLLGSKGVQAAHKLNSKMYKSEDEAYVNLFGRIPRKFDARKEWRRCYTIGEIRDQGNCGSCWALATSSAFADRLCIATDGEFNELLSAEELTFCCHLCGFGCHGGYPIKAWDYFRRHGLVTGGNYNSNEGCMPYRVSPCIRDEYGNNSCRGQPMEKNHRCTRMCYGDQEINFVDDHRYTRDSYYLTYGSIQKDVIIYGPIEASFDVYDDFPSYKSGVYVKSENATFLGGHAVKLIGWGEEYEVPYWLMVNSWSEDWGDHGTFKIRRGTNECGVDNSTTADLYNIGLNWLKVLMLLCVIVISMYTTEQAHFLQENFITKINEQVTTWKAGMNFDPSTPKEYFLKLLGSKGLQIPNKINSKMYKIDDEAYNRLPSRIPSHFDAREKWRHCSTIGKVRDQGHCGSCWALSTSSAFADRLCVATNGDFNESLSAEEITFCCPLCGNGCNGGYPIKAWEHFEKFGLVTGGDYKSGEGCEPYRVAPCPYNKQGNSTCASKPIEPNHKCVEKCYGNQNLDFDQDHRYTRDYYYLTYGIIQKDVMTYGPIEVSFDVYDDFPSYKSGVYVRSKNASFLGGHSVKLIGWGVENGILYWLLVNSWNSQWGDKGLFKIRRGTNECGIDNSTTGGVPAVANYLVMPLISYACSVWAAASPTKIKKLQILQNKFLRICLKAPWFMRNSQIHNDKDVTFINKWIKTQFQNFHANLILYSDGARHYNLGNKHTTDSKHNALNYLYKYLKFLWQKIDEKLQRILKKRLKKTNSITPIWA
;
A
#
# COMPACT_ATOMS: atom_id res chain seq x y z
N MET A 1 -38.32 59.91 -7.70
CA MET A 1 -38.29 58.62 -8.43
C MET A 1 -37.33 58.64 -9.62
N ALA A 2 -37.34 59.64 -10.51
CA ALA A 2 -36.42 59.69 -11.66
C ALA A 2 -34.91 59.64 -11.31
N LYS A 3 -34.46 60.31 -10.24
CA LYS A 3 -33.05 60.25 -9.79
C LYS A 3 -32.64 58.88 -9.23
N VAL A 4 -33.59 58.15 -8.61
CA VAL A 4 -33.35 56.80 -8.07
C VAL A 4 -33.35 55.77 -9.20
N LEU A 5 -34.20 55.95 -10.21
CA LEU A 5 -34.20 55.12 -11.42
C LEU A 5 -32.92 55.30 -12.24
N PHE A 6 -32.38 56.53 -12.33
CA PHE A 6 -31.13 56.81 -13.03
C PHE A 6 -29.90 56.25 -12.29
N LEU A 7 -29.90 56.30 -10.95
CA LEU A 7 -28.88 55.66 -10.12
C LEU A 7 -28.96 54.13 -10.21
N LEU A 8 -30.16 53.54 -10.20
CA LEU A 8 -30.35 52.10 -10.39
C LEU A 8 -29.95 51.65 -11.80
N LEU A 9 -30.29 52.41 -12.84
CA LEU A 9 -29.85 52.13 -14.21
C LEU A 9 -28.32 52.29 -14.36
N ALA A 10 -27.73 53.32 -13.76
CA ALA A 10 -26.28 53.53 -13.78
C ALA A 10 -25.53 52.45 -13.01
N THR A 11 -26.08 51.97 -11.88
CA THR A 11 -25.52 50.82 -11.14
C THR A 11 -25.76 49.48 -11.85
N LEU A 12 -26.86 49.33 -12.60
CA LEU A 12 -27.12 48.13 -13.41
C LEU A 12 -26.28 48.12 -14.70
N LEU A 13 -26.01 49.29 -15.29
CA LEU A 13 -25.09 49.46 -16.42
C LEU A 13 -23.62 49.33 -16.00
N SER A 14 -23.23 49.78 -14.79
CA SER A 14 -21.88 49.58 -14.27
C SER A 14 -21.60 48.13 -13.85
N VAL A 15 -22.65 47.33 -13.58
CA VAL A 15 -22.53 45.90 -13.25
C VAL A 15 -22.50 45.02 -14.51
N TYR A 16 -22.78 45.58 -15.70
CA TYR A 16 -22.80 44.84 -16.97
C TYR A 16 -21.75 45.32 -18.00
N MET A 17 -20.77 46.10 -17.56
CA MET A 17 -19.56 46.36 -18.33
C MET A 17 -18.50 45.37 -17.85
N THR A 18 -18.36 44.25 -18.55
CA THR A 18 -17.20 43.37 -18.34
C THR A 18 -15.94 44.16 -18.66
N GLU A 19 -15.01 44.24 -17.70
CA GLU A 19 -13.76 44.98 -17.89
C GLU A 19 -12.96 44.34 -19.02
N GLN A 20 -12.63 45.15 -20.03
CA GLN A 20 -11.73 44.75 -21.10
C GLN A 20 -10.36 44.46 -20.50
N ALA A 21 -9.67 43.43 -21.01
CA ALA A 21 -8.31 43.12 -20.58
C ALA A 21 -7.36 44.23 -21.08
N TYR A 22 -7.20 45.29 -20.28
CA TYR A 22 -6.38 46.45 -20.63
C TYR A 22 -4.95 46.07 -21.02
N PHE A 23 -4.44 44.98 -20.46
CA PHE A 23 -3.10 44.46 -20.69
C PHE A 23 -2.88 43.82 -22.08
N LEU A 24 -3.93 43.67 -22.87
CA LEU A 24 -3.86 43.23 -24.26
C LEU A 24 -3.85 44.41 -25.25
N GLN A 25 -3.95 45.65 -24.77
CA GLN A 25 -3.92 46.83 -25.62
C GLN A 25 -2.49 47.19 -26.05
N GLU A 26 -2.36 47.72 -27.28
CA GLU A 26 -1.06 48.05 -27.87
C GLU A 26 -0.28 49.08 -27.03
N ASP A 27 -0.95 50.06 -26.43
CA ASP A 27 -0.30 51.09 -25.61
C ASP A 27 0.31 50.51 -24.32
N PHE A 28 -0.31 49.46 -23.74
CA PHE A 28 0.24 48.73 -22.62
C PHE A 28 1.46 47.91 -23.04
N ILE A 29 1.39 47.25 -24.19
CA ILE A 29 2.48 46.47 -24.78
C ILE A 29 3.68 47.35 -25.12
N GLU A 30 3.46 48.56 -25.64
CA GLU A 30 4.51 49.54 -25.89
C GLU A 30 5.20 49.96 -24.59
N LYS A 31 4.45 50.26 -23.53
CA LYS A 31 4.99 50.59 -22.20
C LYS A 31 5.82 49.46 -21.59
N ILE A 32 5.49 48.20 -21.89
CA ILE A 32 6.33 47.06 -21.52
C ILE A 32 7.65 47.15 -22.27
N ASN A 33 7.61 47.26 -23.60
CA ASN A 33 8.80 47.31 -24.47
C ASN A 33 9.74 48.49 -24.17
N GLU A 34 9.24 49.60 -23.59
CA GLU A 34 10.07 50.71 -23.12
C GLU A 34 10.97 50.33 -21.92
N LYS A 35 10.58 49.32 -21.13
CA LYS A 35 11.21 48.97 -19.85
C LYS A 35 11.94 47.64 -19.87
N VAL A 36 11.40 46.64 -20.58
CA VAL A 36 11.98 45.29 -20.59
C VAL A 36 13.20 45.25 -21.50
N THR A 37 14.22 44.52 -21.08
CA THR A 37 15.50 44.43 -21.80
C THR A 37 15.83 43.02 -22.26
N THR A 38 15.24 42.01 -21.64
CA THR A 38 15.58 40.59 -21.87
C THR A 38 14.57 39.88 -22.78
N TRP A 39 13.40 40.47 -23.01
CA TRP A 39 12.33 39.91 -23.83
C TRP A 39 11.59 41.01 -24.61
N LYS A 40 10.80 40.60 -25.61
CA LYS A 40 9.98 41.51 -26.43
C LYS A 40 8.51 41.16 -26.29
N ALA A 41 7.69 42.18 -26.07
CA ALA A 41 6.25 42.10 -26.04
C ALA A 41 5.64 42.41 -27.41
N GLY A 42 4.47 41.83 -27.69
CA GLY A 42 3.67 42.03 -28.90
C GLY A 42 2.26 41.47 -28.76
N VAL A 43 1.42 41.72 -29.76
CA VAL A 43 0.02 41.27 -29.73
C VAL A 43 -0.05 39.77 -29.99
N ASN A 44 -0.64 39.01 -29.07
CA ASN A 44 -0.96 37.59 -29.24
C ASN A 44 -2.46 37.29 -29.16
N PHE A 45 -3.19 38.10 -28.40
CA PHE A 45 -4.61 37.95 -28.18
C PHE A 45 -5.35 39.17 -28.72
N ASN A 46 -6.61 38.99 -29.08
CA ASN A 46 -7.43 40.10 -29.53
C ASN A 46 -7.51 41.17 -28.42
N PRO A 47 -7.18 42.45 -28.70
CA PRO A 47 -7.22 43.51 -27.70
C PRO A 47 -8.60 43.74 -27.06
N LYS A 48 -9.68 43.28 -27.70
CA LYS A 48 -11.08 43.36 -27.23
C LYS A 48 -11.50 42.19 -26.35
N THR A 49 -10.60 41.24 -26.04
CA THR A 49 -10.88 40.14 -25.12
C THR A 49 -11.15 40.66 -23.72
N GLN A 50 -12.13 40.06 -23.04
CA GLN A 50 -12.49 40.45 -21.67
C GLN A 50 -11.54 39.79 -20.66
N ILE A 51 -11.29 40.44 -19.52
CA ILE A 51 -10.39 39.91 -18.49
C ILE A 51 -10.84 38.54 -17.99
N GLU A 52 -12.15 38.34 -17.81
CA GLU A 52 -12.72 37.07 -17.36
C GLU A 52 -12.56 35.94 -18.38
N GLU A 53 -12.60 36.25 -19.68
CA GLU A 53 -12.36 35.29 -20.75
C GLU A 53 -10.90 34.82 -20.71
N PHE A 54 -9.96 35.75 -20.49
CA PHE A 54 -8.54 35.43 -20.40
C PHE A 54 -8.20 34.58 -19.16
N ILE A 55 -8.70 34.98 -17.97
CA ILE A 55 -8.41 34.28 -16.71
C ILE A 55 -8.86 32.80 -16.76
N LYS A 56 -9.87 32.47 -17.55
CA LYS A 56 -10.33 31.06 -17.72
C LYS A 56 -9.28 30.17 -18.37
N LEU A 57 -8.32 30.72 -19.12
CA LEU A 57 -7.19 29.97 -19.66
C LEU A 57 -6.18 29.58 -18.57
N LEU A 58 -6.20 30.25 -17.43
CA LEU A 58 -5.28 30.06 -16.30
C LEU A 58 -5.80 28.97 -15.34
N GLY A 59 -5.68 27.73 -15.81
CA GLY A 59 -6.25 26.54 -15.17
C GLY A 59 -5.37 25.85 -14.13
N SER A 60 -4.12 26.25 -13.91
CA SER A 60 -3.29 25.54 -12.92
C SER A 60 -3.60 26.03 -11.51
N LYS A 61 -3.99 25.09 -10.64
CA LYS A 61 -4.24 25.34 -9.23
C LYS A 61 -3.03 24.86 -8.42
N GLY A 62 -2.56 25.69 -7.49
CA GLY A 62 -1.62 25.26 -6.45
C GLY A 62 -0.14 25.51 -6.70
N VAL A 63 0.26 26.49 -7.54
CA VAL A 63 1.66 26.99 -7.63
C VAL A 63 2.22 27.27 -6.24
N GLN A 64 1.43 27.91 -5.37
CA GLN A 64 1.80 28.20 -3.96
C GLN A 64 1.58 27.02 -2.98
N ALA A 65 0.84 25.98 -3.37
CA ALA A 65 0.53 24.85 -2.49
C ALA A 65 1.71 23.87 -2.36
N ALA A 66 2.62 23.84 -3.34
CA ALA A 66 3.84 23.02 -3.30
C ALA A 66 4.66 23.27 -2.02
N HIS A 67 4.75 24.53 -1.58
CA HIS A 67 5.47 24.96 -0.37
C HIS A 67 4.91 24.40 0.96
N LYS A 68 3.67 23.89 0.98
CA LYS A 68 3.02 23.33 2.19
C LYS A 68 2.97 21.80 2.19
N LEU A 69 3.55 21.14 1.18
CA LEU A 69 3.46 19.69 0.99
C LEU A 69 4.59 18.94 1.69
N ASN A 70 4.34 17.66 1.95
CA ASN A 70 5.24 16.75 2.64
C ASN A 70 6.59 16.63 1.90
N SER A 71 7.70 16.90 2.60
CA SER A 71 9.09 16.71 2.10
C SER A 71 9.32 15.39 1.35
N LYS A 72 8.57 14.32 1.65
CA LYS A 72 8.67 13.01 0.99
C LYS A 72 8.23 12.98 -0.47
N MET A 73 7.48 13.98 -0.95
CA MET A 73 7.05 14.05 -2.35
C MET A 73 8.08 14.71 -3.26
N TYR A 74 9.12 15.33 -2.69
CA TYR A 74 10.21 15.93 -3.46
C TYR A 74 11.26 14.88 -3.80
N LYS A 75 11.53 14.71 -5.09
CA LYS A 75 12.63 13.90 -5.60
C LYS A 75 13.89 14.75 -5.67
N SER A 76 14.72 14.65 -4.64
CA SER A 76 16.02 15.32 -4.56
C SER A 76 17.21 14.38 -4.86
N GLU A 77 17.02 13.08 -4.64
CA GLU A 77 18.06 12.05 -4.78
C GLU A 77 17.52 10.89 -5.63
N ASP A 78 18.30 10.49 -6.63
CA ASP A 78 18.06 9.34 -7.51
C ASP A 78 19.42 8.74 -7.85
N GLU A 79 19.55 7.42 -7.86
CA GLU A 79 20.80 6.73 -8.23
C GLU A 79 21.27 7.13 -9.64
N ALA A 80 20.33 7.37 -10.55
CA ALA A 80 20.63 7.86 -11.89
C ALA A 80 21.30 9.26 -11.89
N TYR A 81 21.06 10.07 -10.85
CA TYR A 81 21.68 11.39 -10.71
C TYR A 81 23.16 11.32 -10.34
N VAL A 82 23.62 10.23 -9.73
CA VAL A 82 24.99 10.10 -9.21
C VAL A 82 26.03 10.17 -10.35
N ASN A 83 25.67 9.66 -11.53
CA ASN A 83 26.54 9.64 -12.71
C ASN A 83 26.62 10.99 -13.47
N LEU A 84 25.90 12.03 -13.02
CA LEU A 84 25.82 13.34 -13.67
C LEU A 84 26.74 14.43 -13.08
N PHE A 85 27.56 14.12 -12.07
CA PHE A 85 28.43 15.12 -11.42
C PHE A 85 29.33 15.84 -12.46
N GLY A 86 29.08 17.14 -12.67
CA GLY A 86 29.83 18.00 -13.60
C GLY A 86 29.42 17.93 -15.08
N ARG A 87 28.34 17.23 -15.45
CA ARG A 87 27.96 16.95 -16.86
C ARG A 87 26.67 17.62 -17.35
N ILE A 88 26.05 18.51 -16.57
CA ILE A 88 24.85 19.24 -17.02
C ILE A 88 25.27 20.31 -18.05
N PRO A 89 24.82 20.22 -19.32
CA PRO A 89 25.22 21.19 -20.34
C PRO A 89 24.63 22.57 -20.05
N ARG A 90 25.31 23.64 -20.49
CA ARG A 90 24.81 25.02 -20.32
C ARG A 90 23.52 25.27 -21.12
N LYS A 91 23.36 24.60 -22.26
CA LYS A 91 22.15 24.66 -23.10
C LYS A 91 21.68 23.24 -23.39
N PHE A 92 20.37 23.03 -23.32
CA PHE A 92 19.72 21.75 -23.58
C PHE A 92 18.35 21.99 -24.19
N ASP A 93 18.02 21.20 -25.21
CA ASP A 93 16.73 21.23 -25.89
C ASP A 93 16.35 19.78 -26.20
N ALA A 94 15.35 19.26 -25.48
CA ALA A 94 14.91 17.87 -25.56
C ALA A 94 14.56 17.46 -27.01
N ARG A 95 14.07 18.39 -27.83
CA ARG A 95 13.74 18.13 -29.25
C ARG A 95 14.97 17.78 -30.08
N LYS A 96 16.14 18.33 -29.72
CA LYS A 96 17.41 18.08 -30.41
C LYS A 96 18.10 16.81 -29.93
N GLU A 97 17.91 16.46 -28.66
CA GLU A 97 18.43 15.26 -28.03
C GLU A 97 17.65 14.03 -28.52
N TRP A 98 16.33 14.04 -28.35
CA TRP A 98 15.45 12.93 -28.73
C TRP A 98 14.69 13.24 -30.00
N ARG A 99 15.42 13.42 -31.11
CA ARG A 99 14.85 13.82 -32.42
C ARG A 99 13.79 12.87 -32.97
N ARG A 100 13.78 11.61 -32.52
CA ARG A 100 12.76 10.63 -32.89
C ARG A 100 11.42 10.91 -32.21
N CYS A 101 11.41 11.55 -31.05
CA CYS A 101 10.22 11.85 -30.28
C CYS A 101 9.62 13.21 -30.69
N TYR A 102 8.78 13.21 -31.72
CA TYR A 102 8.22 14.44 -32.25
C TYR A 102 7.22 15.10 -31.29
N THR A 103 6.58 14.31 -30.43
CA THR A 103 5.65 14.77 -29.39
C THR A 103 6.28 15.82 -28.45
N ILE A 104 7.62 15.79 -28.27
CA ILE A 104 8.36 16.76 -27.45
C ILE A 104 8.12 18.19 -27.92
N GLY A 105 8.12 18.39 -29.24
CA GLY A 105 7.93 19.70 -29.86
C GLY A 105 6.48 20.06 -30.13
N GLU A 106 5.53 19.14 -29.92
CA GLU A 106 4.13 19.35 -30.23
C GLU A 106 3.53 20.47 -29.38
N ILE A 107 2.96 21.48 -30.05
CA ILE A 107 2.23 22.57 -29.41
C ILE A 107 0.74 22.26 -29.49
N ARG A 108 0.09 22.21 -28.32
CA ARG A 108 -1.34 21.89 -28.23
C ARG A 108 -2.16 23.15 -27.94
N ASP A 109 -3.47 23.05 -28.14
CA ASP A 109 -4.42 24.14 -27.86
C ASP A 109 -5.46 23.67 -26.84
N GLN A 110 -5.54 24.36 -25.69
CA GLN A 110 -6.50 24.04 -24.64
C GLN A 110 -7.93 24.51 -24.96
N GLY A 111 -8.10 25.41 -25.95
CA GLY A 111 -9.34 26.09 -26.27
C GLY A 111 -9.82 27.02 -25.17
N ASN A 112 -11.11 27.36 -25.16
CA ASN A 112 -11.71 28.13 -24.06
C ASN A 112 -12.01 27.23 -22.85
N CYS A 113 -10.97 26.60 -22.30
CA CYS A 113 -11.03 25.66 -21.19
C CYS A 113 -9.74 25.78 -20.36
N GLY A 114 -9.85 25.90 -19.04
CA GLY A 114 -8.71 25.93 -18.10
C GLY A 114 -8.10 24.55 -17.87
N SER A 115 -7.79 23.82 -18.94
CA SER A 115 -7.24 22.46 -18.93
C SER A 115 -5.72 22.41 -19.16
N CYS A 116 -5.01 23.54 -19.07
CA CYS A 116 -3.54 23.57 -19.21
C CYS A 116 -2.82 22.57 -18.31
N TRP A 117 -3.31 22.36 -17.08
CA TRP A 117 -2.81 21.34 -16.16
C TRP A 117 -2.88 19.92 -16.74
N ALA A 118 -3.90 19.62 -17.54
CA ALA A 118 -4.07 18.34 -18.19
C ALA A 118 -3.21 18.23 -19.45
N LEU A 119 -3.19 19.27 -20.29
CA LEU A 119 -2.40 19.28 -21.53
C LEU A 119 -0.90 19.20 -21.24
N ALA A 120 -0.40 19.96 -20.25
CA ALA A 120 1.01 19.96 -19.90
C ALA A 120 1.45 18.59 -19.35
N THR A 121 0.68 18.01 -18.42
CA THR A 121 1.03 16.72 -17.81
C THR A 121 0.87 15.54 -18.77
N SER A 122 -0.19 15.48 -19.58
CA SER A 122 -0.36 14.40 -20.56
C SER A 122 0.69 14.47 -21.66
N SER A 123 1.08 15.67 -22.09
CA SER A 123 2.13 15.86 -23.11
C SER A 123 3.51 15.51 -22.54
N ALA A 124 3.84 15.95 -21.32
CA ALA A 124 5.08 15.52 -20.67
C ALA A 124 5.13 13.99 -20.49
N PHE A 125 4.01 13.36 -20.13
CA PHE A 125 3.96 11.90 -20.01
C PHE A 125 4.14 11.20 -21.37
N ALA A 126 3.53 11.70 -22.45
CA ALA A 126 3.73 11.18 -23.80
C ALA A 126 5.20 11.27 -24.25
N ASP A 127 5.86 12.40 -23.99
CA ASP A 127 7.28 12.61 -24.31
C ASP A 127 8.16 11.59 -23.57
N ARG A 128 7.89 11.40 -22.29
CA ARG A 128 8.62 10.45 -21.44
C ARG A 128 8.40 9.01 -21.87
N LEU A 129 7.19 8.65 -22.30
CA LEU A 129 6.91 7.35 -22.91
C LEU A 129 7.71 7.15 -24.19
N CYS A 130 7.81 8.17 -25.03
CA CYS A 130 8.60 8.10 -26.25
C CYS A 130 10.08 7.91 -25.97
N ILE A 131 10.65 8.72 -25.08
CA ILE A 131 12.05 8.61 -24.66
C ILE A 131 12.31 7.23 -24.05
N ALA A 132 11.39 6.77 -23.22
CA ALA A 132 11.45 5.47 -22.59
C ALA A 132 11.42 4.29 -23.57
N THR A 133 10.69 4.44 -24.67
CA THR A 133 10.52 3.39 -25.67
C THR A 133 11.40 3.59 -26.89
N ASP A 134 12.43 4.45 -26.79
CA ASP A 134 13.34 4.83 -27.88
C ASP A 134 12.61 5.20 -29.20
N GLY A 135 11.44 5.82 -29.08
CA GLY A 135 10.64 6.29 -30.20
C GLY A 135 9.52 5.37 -30.67
N GLU A 136 9.29 4.21 -30.06
CA GLU A 136 8.20 3.31 -30.50
C GLU A 136 6.83 3.79 -30.10
N PHE A 137 6.68 4.24 -28.86
CA PHE A 137 5.50 4.99 -28.48
C PHE A 137 5.78 6.44 -28.84
N ASN A 138 5.08 6.97 -29.83
CA ASN A 138 5.32 8.35 -30.28
C ASN A 138 4.01 9.09 -30.49
N GLU A 139 3.01 8.77 -29.67
CA GLU A 139 1.66 9.29 -29.81
C GLU A 139 1.34 10.26 -28.68
N LEU A 140 0.38 11.14 -28.92
CA LEU A 140 -0.15 12.01 -27.88
C LEU A 140 -1.06 11.23 -26.94
N LEU A 141 -1.01 11.57 -25.65
CA LEU A 141 -1.97 11.06 -24.67
C LEU A 141 -3.18 11.98 -24.52
N SER A 142 -4.32 11.38 -24.18
CA SER A 142 -5.61 12.03 -24.15
C SER A 142 -5.73 13.06 -23.03
N ALA A 143 -5.56 14.33 -23.39
CA ALA A 143 -5.93 15.44 -22.51
C ALA A 143 -7.44 15.45 -22.22
N GLU A 144 -8.27 14.87 -23.10
CA GLU A 144 -9.71 14.74 -22.88
C GLU A 144 -10.01 13.86 -21.67
N GLU A 145 -9.51 12.62 -21.68
CA GLU A 145 -9.76 11.67 -20.60
C GLU A 145 -9.30 12.28 -19.27
N LEU A 146 -8.09 12.86 -19.24
CA LEU A 146 -7.56 13.47 -18.04
C LEU A 146 -8.44 14.63 -17.54
N THR A 147 -8.83 15.54 -18.43
CA THR A 147 -9.60 16.74 -18.06
C THR A 147 -10.97 16.37 -17.49
N PHE A 148 -11.65 15.36 -18.06
CA PHE A 148 -13.06 15.11 -17.79
C PHE A 148 -13.36 13.82 -17.01
N CYS A 149 -12.41 12.88 -16.91
CA CYS A 149 -12.53 11.66 -16.11
C CYS A 149 -11.81 11.72 -14.76
N CYS A 150 -10.79 12.57 -14.60
CA CYS A 150 -10.10 12.69 -13.31
C CYS A 150 -10.82 13.65 -12.34
N HIS A 151 -11.81 13.14 -11.61
CA HIS A 151 -12.56 13.92 -10.61
C HIS A 151 -11.74 14.34 -9.38
N LEU A 152 -10.57 13.72 -9.14
CA LEU A 152 -9.65 14.09 -8.06
C LEU A 152 -8.55 15.06 -8.51
N CYS A 153 -8.43 15.31 -9.82
CA CYS A 153 -7.42 16.21 -10.36
C CYS A 153 -7.84 17.67 -10.28
N GLY A 154 -9.14 17.95 -10.26
CA GLY A 154 -9.67 19.31 -10.24
C GLY A 154 -11.09 19.37 -10.78
N PHE A 155 -11.40 20.50 -11.42
CA PHE A 155 -12.73 20.87 -11.88
C PHE A 155 -12.81 20.98 -13.42
N GLY A 156 -12.05 20.14 -14.13
CA GLY A 156 -11.99 20.12 -15.60
C GLY A 156 -11.52 21.47 -16.15
N CYS A 157 -12.38 22.11 -16.94
CA CYS A 157 -12.11 23.43 -17.53
C CYS A 157 -12.03 24.59 -16.52
N HIS A 158 -12.32 24.36 -15.24
CA HIS A 158 -12.18 25.38 -14.20
C HIS A 158 -10.85 25.26 -13.42
N GLY A 159 -9.97 24.37 -13.90
CA GLY A 159 -8.62 24.18 -13.41
C GLY A 159 -8.42 22.94 -12.56
N GLY A 160 -7.15 22.59 -12.36
CA GLY A 160 -6.73 21.37 -11.69
C GLY A 160 -5.28 21.42 -11.20
N TYR A 161 -4.89 20.34 -10.53
CA TYR A 161 -3.61 20.19 -9.84
C TYR A 161 -2.71 19.22 -10.61
N PRO A 162 -1.62 19.68 -11.24
CA PRO A 162 -0.72 18.82 -12.02
C PRO A 162 -0.23 17.56 -11.30
N ILE A 163 0.12 17.66 -10.02
CA ILE A 163 0.55 16.47 -9.24
C ILE A 163 -0.51 15.38 -9.15
N LYS A 164 -1.79 15.75 -9.17
CA LYS A 164 -2.91 14.80 -9.13
C LYS A 164 -3.12 14.11 -10.48
N ALA A 165 -2.74 14.77 -11.58
CA ALA A 165 -2.72 14.12 -12.90
C ALA A 165 -1.70 12.98 -12.93
N TRP A 166 -0.48 13.21 -12.42
CA TRP A 166 0.53 12.14 -12.31
C TRP A 166 0.05 10.96 -11.42
N ASP A 167 -0.60 11.27 -10.29
CA ASP A 167 -1.20 10.23 -9.44
C ASP A 167 -2.35 9.49 -10.14
N TYR A 168 -3.11 10.16 -11.02
CA TYR A 168 -4.12 9.53 -11.87
C TYR A 168 -3.48 8.58 -12.87
N PHE A 169 -2.42 8.98 -13.57
CA PHE A 169 -1.69 8.10 -14.50
C PHE A 169 -1.18 6.84 -13.81
N ARG A 170 -0.74 6.95 -12.55
CA ARG A 170 -0.27 5.80 -11.77
C ARG A 170 -1.39 4.81 -11.42
N ARG A 171 -2.59 5.31 -11.12
CA ARG A 171 -3.71 4.49 -10.61
C ARG A 171 -4.64 3.99 -11.69
N HIS A 172 -4.83 4.79 -12.73
CA HIS A 172 -5.85 4.60 -13.77
C HIS A 172 -5.25 4.55 -15.17
N GLY A 173 -4.05 5.07 -15.35
CA GLY A 173 -3.44 5.25 -16.67
C GLY A 173 -4.12 6.36 -17.48
N LEU A 174 -3.69 6.50 -18.73
CA LEU A 174 -4.29 7.42 -19.70
C LEU A 174 -4.24 6.80 -21.10
N VAL A 175 -5.32 6.89 -21.87
CA VAL A 175 -5.35 6.43 -23.28
C VAL A 175 -4.66 7.42 -24.21
N THR A 176 -4.37 7.00 -25.43
CA THR A 176 -3.92 7.88 -26.53
C THR A 176 -5.03 8.86 -26.93
N GLY A 177 -4.64 10.04 -27.43
CA GLY A 177 -5.58 11.05 -27.85
C GLY A 177 -4.92 12.30 -28.43
N GLY A 178 -5.10 12.49 -29.74
CA GLY A 178 -4.60 13.60 -30.51
C GLY A 178 -5.34 14.93 -30.28
N ASN A 179 -5.08 15.88 -31.17
CA ASN A 179 -5.64 17.23 -31.09
C ASN A 179 -7.12 17.27 -31.49
N TYR A 180 -7.75 18.44 -31.34
CA TYR A 180 -9.13 18.65 -31.72
C TYR A 180 -9.39 18.30 -33.18
N ASN A 181 -10.53 17.63 -33.42
CA ASN A 181 -10.97 17.20 -34.75
C ASN A 181 -9.96 16.27 -35.48
N SER A 182 -9.15 15.54 -34.71
CA SER A 182 -8.35 14.42 -35.21
C SER A 182 -9.03 13.08 -34.91
N ASN A 183 -8.66 12.04 -35.65
CA ASN A 183 -8.99 10.65 -35.34
C ASN A 183 -7.80 9.91 -34.70
N GLU A 184 -6.81 10.65 -34.19
CA GLU A 184 -5.56 10.09 -33.68
C GLU A 184 -5.74 9.58 -32.25
N GLY A 185 -5.51 8.28 -32.05
CA GLY A 185 -5.63 7.63 -30.77
C GLY A 185 -7.08 7.42 -30.31
N CYS A 186 -7.23 6.88 -29.09
CA CYS A 186 -8.51 6.46 -28.54
C CYS A 186 -9.47 7.64 -28.27
N MET A 187 -9.01 8.68 -27.56
CA MET A 187 -9.83 9.83 -27.16
C MET A 187 -9.17 11.17 -27.54
N PRO A 188 -9.24 11.58 -28.81
CA PRO A 188 -8.85 12.91 -29.26
C PRO A 188 -9.54 14.01 -28.47
N TYR A 189 -8.88 15.16 -28.32
CA TYR A 189 -9.41 16.29 -27.57
C TYR A 189 -10.70 16.83 -28.22
N ARG A 190 -11.77 17.10 -27.45
CA ARG A 190 -13.05 17.60 -28.01
C ARG A 190 -13.28 19.09 -27.79
N VAL A 191 -12.44 19.74 -26.99
CA VAL A 191 -12.53 21.20 -26.82
C VAL A 191 -11.99 21.88 -28.08
N SER A 192 -12.81 22.71 -28.69
CA SER A 192 -12.42 23.45 -29.89
C SER A 192 -11.36 24.52 -29.56
N PRO A 193 -10.30 24.66 -30.38
CA PRO A 193 -9.37 25.78 -30.29
C PRO A 193 -10.10 27.12 -30.34
N CYS A 194 -9.49 28.15 -29.75
CA CYS A 194 -10.04 29.49 -29.84
C CYS A 194 -9.97 30.02 -31.28
N ILE A 195 -11.01 30.75 -31.68
CA ILE A 195 -11.11 31.31 -33.05
C ILE A 195 -10.04 32.40 -33.21
N ARG A 196 -9.48 32.51 -34.41
CA ARG A 196 -8.59 33.64 -34.74
C ARG A 196 -9.41 34.85 -35.13
N ASP A 197 -9.01 36.03 -34.68
CA ASP A 197 -9.60 37.26 -35.20
C ASP A 197 -9.13 37.58 -36.64
N GLU A 198 -9.66 38.66 -37.21
CA GLU A 198 -9.33 39.10 -38.58
C GLU A 198 -7.83 39.45 -38.77
N TYR A 199 -7.08 39.60 -37.69
CA TYR A 199 -5.64 39.89 -37.68
C TYR A 199 -4.80 38.66 -37.31
N GLY A 200 -5.42 37.49 -37.15
CA GLY A 200 -4.75 36.24 -36.81
C GLY A 200 -4.42 36.08 -35.33
N ASN A 201 -4.91 36.95 -34.44
CA ASN A 201 -4.68 36.83 -32.99
C ASN A 201 -5.64 35.83 -32.35
N ASN A 202 -5.19 35.20 -31.27
CA ASN A 202 -5.99 34.25 -30.51
C ASN A 202 -7.19 34.96 -29.85
N SER A 203 -8.39 34.46 -30.12
CA SER A 203 -9.64 35.05 -29.64
C SER A 203 -10.69 33.99 -29.32
N CYS A 204 -10.90 33.74 -28.03
CA CYS A 204 -12.04 32.94 -27.58
C CYS A 204 -13.37 33.74 -27.59
N ARG A 205 -13.37 34.95 -28.18
CA ARG A 205 -14.52 35.87 -28.15
C ARG A 205 -15.73 35.22 -28.81
N GLY A 206 -16.85 35.21 -28.09
CA GLY A 206 -18.10 34.62 -28.56
C GLY A 206 -18.18 33.09 -28.43
N GLN A 207 -17.10 32.42 -28.00
CA GLN A 207 -17.15 31.03 -27.56
C GLN A 207 -17.35 31.01 -26.05
N PRO A 208 -18.45 30.43 -25.52
CA PRO A 208 -18.56 30.21 -24.08
C PRO A 208 -17.45 29.26 -23.61
N MET A 209 -17.10 29.34 -22.32
CA MET A 209 -16.19 28.37 -21.73
C MET A 209 -16.76 26.96 -21.91
N GLU A 210 -15.90 26.03 -22.31
CA GLU A 210 -16.33 24.67 -22.60
C GLU A 210 -16.93 24.02 -21.37
N LYS A 211 -18.03 23.29 -21.56
CA LYS A 211 -18.67 22.59 -20.47
C LYS A 211 -17.84 21.36 -20.12
N ASN A 212 -17.82 21.00 -18.83
CA ASN A 212 -17.20 19.74 -18.45
C ASN A 212 -17.92 18.58 -19.14
N HIS A 213 -17.21 17.91 -20.06
CA HIS A 213 -17.76 16.78 -20.77
C HIS A 213 -18.02 15.63 -19.82
N ARG A 214 -18.99 14.77 -20.17
CA ARG A 214 -19.18 13.52 -19.43
C ARG A 214 -17.99 12.60 -19.71
N CYS A 215 -17.41 12.04 -18.65
CA CYS A 215 -16.40 10.99 -18.80
C CYS A 215 -16.97 9.80 -19.59
N THR A 216 -16.43 9.57 -20.78
CA THR A 216 -16.78 8.45 -21.67
C THR A 216 -15.69 7.40 -21.62
N ARG A 217 -16.03 6.18 -21.21
CA ARG A 217 -15.09 5.05 -21.10
C ARG A 217 -15.07 4.22 -22.38
N MET A 218 -14.86 4.88 -23.52
CA MET A 218 -14.81 4.27 -24.85
C MET A 218 -13.98 5.15 -25.80
N CYS A 219 -13.32 4.53 -26.78
CA CYS A 219 -12.64 5.25 -27.84
C CYS A 219 -13.64 5.81 -28.85
N TYR A 220 -13.39 7.04 -29.30
CA TYR A 220 -14.19 7.70 -30.35
C TYR A 220 -13.33 8.38 -31.41
N GLY A 221 -12.00 8.41 -31.26
CA GLY A 221 -11.07 8.76 -32.34
C GLY A 221 -10.89 7.55 -33.25
N ASP A 222 -9.81 6.81 -33.04
CA ASP A 222 -9.61 5.50 -33.65
C ASP A 222 -10.49 4.46 -32.93
N GLN A 223 -11.44 3.90 -33.68
CA GLN A 223 -12.42 2.93 -33.17
C GLN A 223 -11.88 1.49 -33.15
N GLU A 224 -10.73 1.22 -33.77
CA GLU A 224 -10.06 -0.09 -33.70
C GLU A 224 -9.31 -0.29 -32.39
N ILE A 225 -9.03 0.80 -31.66
CA ILE A 225 -8.35 0.78 -30.38
C ILE A 225 -9.29 0.30 -29.26
N ASN A 226 -8.83 -0.66 -28.45
CA ASN A 226 -9.53 -1.06 -27.24
C ASN A 226 -9.25 -0.07 -26.10
N PHE A 227 -10.30 0.56 -25.58
CA PHE A 227 -10.19 1.57 -24.51
C PHE A 227 -9.41 1.08 -23.29
N VAL A 228 -9.58 -0.18 -22.85
CA VAL A 228 -8.93 -0.69 -21.63
C VAL A 228 -7.46 -1.01 -21.87
N ASP A 229 -7.14 -1.54 -23.06
CA ASP A 229 -5.77 -1.96 -23.40
C ASP A 229 -4.88 -0.77 -23.78
N ASP A 230 -5.49 0.37 -24.13
CA ASP A 230 -4.77 1.57 -24.54
C ASP A 230 -4.26 2.42 -23.36
N HIS A 231 -4.69 2.16 -22.13
CA HIS A 231 -4.20 2.88 -20.97
C HIS A 231 -2.69 2.69 -20.76
N ARG A 232 -1.97 3.82 -20.67
CA ARG A 232 -0.55 3.88 -20.31
C ARG A 232 -0.40 4.36 -18.88
N TYR A 233 0.46 3.68 -18.12
CA TYR A 233 0.59 3.89 -16.68
C TYR A 233 2.00 4.37 -16.34
N THR A 234 2.10 5.21 -15.31
CA THR A 234 3.39 5.57 -14.72
C THR A 234 3.62 4.85 -13.39
N ARG A 235 4.88 4.78 -12.94
CA ARG A 235 5.25 4.11 -11.67
C ARG A 235 5.08 5.04 -10.48
N ASP A 236 5.37 6.33 -10.65
CA ASP A 236 5.51 7.26 -9.54
C ASP A 236 5.01 8.66 -9.90
N SER A 237 4.91 9.54 -8.89
CA SER A 237 4.50 10.93 -9.06
C SER A 237 5.21 11.78 -8.00
N TYR A 238 5.98 12.78 -8.41
CA TYR A 238 6.80 13.57 -7.50
C TYR A 238 6.95 15.03 -7.94
N TYR A 239 7.34 15.87 -6.97
CA TYR A 239 7.82 17.22 -7.20
C TYR A 239 9.33 17.23 -7.40
N LEU A 240 9.82 18.18 -8.18
CA LEU A 240 11.25 18.43 -8.33
C LEU A 240 11.65 19.71 -7.59
N THR A 241 12.94 19.79 -7.26
CA THR A 241 13.56 20.99 -6.70
C THR A 241 14.46 21.61 -7.76
N TYR A 242 14.81 22.89 -7.64
CA TYR A 242 15.76 23.53 -8.54
C TYR A 242 17.03 22.70 -8.81
N GLY A 243 17.58 22.06 -7.77
CA GLY A 243 18.77 21.21 -7.88
C GLY A 243 18.58 19.85 -8.58
N SER A 244 17.33 19.42 -8.80
CA SER A 244 16.99 18.15 -9.46
C SER A 244 16.30 18.32 -10.82
N ILE A 245 15.70 19.47 -11.14
CA ILE A 245 14.99 19.68 -12.42
C ILE A 245 15.86 19.32 -13.63
N GLN A 246 17.05 19.92 -13.76
CA GLN A 246 17.92 19.66 -14.92
C GLN A 246 18.34 18.19 -14.99
N LYS A 247 18.59 17.55 -13.85
CA LYS A 247 19.01 16.14 -13.79
C LYS A 247 17.88 15.22 -14.25
N ASP A 248 16.67 15.47 -13.77
CA ASP A 248 15.49 14.67 -14.12
C ASP A 248 15.14 14.83 -15.61
N VAL A 249 15.20 16.06 -16.14
CA VAL A 249 14.91 16.33 -17.55
C VAL A 249 15.93 15.69 -18.48
N ILE A 250 17.24 15.69 -18.14
CA ILE A 250 18.27 15.00 -18.94
C ILE A 250 18.03 13.49 -18.99
N ILE A 251 17.65 12.89 -17.87
CA ILE A 251 17.58 11.43 -17.75
C ILE A 251 16.27 10.89 -18.29
N TYR A 252 15.15 11.52 -17.92
CA TYR A 252 13.82 10.98 -18.17
C TYR A 252 13.04 11.77 -19.22
N GLY A 253 13.45 12.99 -19.54
CA GLY A 253 12.79 13.85 -20.52
C GLY A 253 11.91 14.94 -19.92
N PRO A 254 11.14 15.64 -20.78
CA PRO A 254 10.32 16.79 -20.43
C PRO A 254 9.42 16.59 -19.19
N ILE A 255 9.14 17.67 -18.47
CA ILE A 255 8.31 17.66 -17.26
C ILE A 255 7.19 18.69 -17.34
N GLU A 256 6.23 18.60 -16.43
CA GLU A 256 5.30 19.70 -16.21
C GLU A 256 5.92 20.74 -15.26
N ALA A 257 5.64 22.01 -15.54
CA ALA A 257 5.93 23.14 -14.67
C ALA A 257 4.72 24.06 -14.62
N SER A 258 4.44 24.64 -13.45
CA SER A 258 3.41 25.67 -13.32
C SER A 258 4.01 27.01 -12.91
N PHE A 259 3.41 28.13 -13.27
CA PHE A 259 3.90 29.44 -12.85
C PHE A 259 2.76 30.43 -12.70
N ASP A 260 3.03 31.48 -11.94
CA ASP A 260 2.13 32.59 -11.74
C ASP A 260 2.19 33.51 -12.98
N VAL A 261 1.07 33.63 -13.68
CA VAL A 261 0.91 34.51 -14.84
C VAL A 261 0.54 35.90 -14.36
N TYR A 262 1.26 36.89 -14.85
CA TYR A 262 1.01 38.31 -14.64
C TYR A 262 0.50 38.95 -15.93
N ASP A 263 -0.07 40.14 -15.81
CA ASP A 263 -0.67 40.90 -16.92
C ASP A 263 0.28 41.25 -18.07
N ASP A 264 1.59 41.26 -17.86
CA ASP A 264 2.57 41.48 -18.92
C ASP A 264 2.86 40.22 -19.78
N PHE A 265 2.82 39.02 -19.18
CA PHE A 265 3.16 37.75 -19.84
C PHE A 265 2.33 37.40 -21.09
N PRO A 266 1.01 37.65 -21.18
CA PRO A 266 0.20 37.33 -22.36
C PRO A 266 0.74 37.93 -23.65
N SER A 267 1.48 39.03 -23.54
CA SER A 267 2.11 39.74 -24.66
C SER A 267 3.49 39.20 -25.06
N TYR A 268 4.05 38.19 -24.38
CA TYR A 268 5.36 37.65 -24.71
C TYR A 268 5.47 37.23 -26.19
N LYS A 269 6.56 37.63 -26.87
CA LYS A 269 6.88 37.18 -28.25
C LYS A 269 8.23 36.48 -28.35
N SER A 270 9.28 36.99 -27.70
CA SER A 270 10.62 36.40 -27.79
C SER A 270 11.53 36.85 -26.65
N GLY A 271 12.70 36.22 -26.53
CA GLY A 271 13.71 36.49 -25.50
C GLY A 271 13.45 35.72 -24.19
N VAL A 272 14.00 36.19 -23.07
CA VAL A 272 13.85 35.57 -21.75
C VAL A 272 12.92 36.42 -20.87
N TYR A 273 11.71 35.90 -20.63
CA TYR A 273 10.72 36.55 -19.80
C TYR A 273 11.21 36.73 -18.36
N VAL A 274 11.11 37.97 -17.90
CA VAL A 274 11.30 38.42 -16.52
C VAL A 274 10.12 39.32 -16.21
N LYS A 275 9.43 39.06 -15.10
CA LYS A 275 8.22 39.78 -14.71
C LYS A 275 8.52 41.26 -14.52
N SER A 276 7.70 42.12 -15.09
CA SER A 276 7.78 43.56 -14.88
C SER A 276 7.52 43.90 -13.41
N GLU A 277 8.18 44.93 -12.88
CA GLU A 277 8.14 45.30 -11.46
C GLU A 277 6.70 45.51 -10.95
N ASN A 278 5.87 46.21 -11.74
CA ASN A 278 4.49 46.57 -11.40
C ASN A 278 3.44 45.64 -12.04
N ALA A 279 3.83 44.46 -12.52
CA ALA A 279 2.88 43.53 -13.15
C ALA A 279 1.86 42.99 -12.12
N THR A 280 0.59 42.88 -12.53
CA THR A 280 -0.51 42.39 -11.71
C THR A 280 -0.72 40.90 -11.90
N PHE A 281 -0.86 40.15 -10.79
CA PHE A 281 -1.12 38.71 -10.85
C PHE A 281 -2.50 38.40 -11.44
N LEU A 282 -2.57 37.49 -12.40
CA LEU A 282 -3.80 37.05 -13.06
C LEU A 282 -4.25 35.65 -12.65
N GLY A 283 -3.32 34.70 -12.46
CA GLY A 283 -3.65 33.32 -12.16
C GLY A 283 -2.49 32.35 -12.35
N GLY A 284 -2.71 31.06 -12.08
CA GLY A 284 -1.71 30.01 -12.29
C GLY A 284 -1.89 29.30 -13.63
N HIS A 285 -0.79 29.03 -14.32
CA HIS A 285 -0.79 28.34 -15.61
C HIS A 285 0.23 27.19 -15.63
N ALA A 286 -0.12 26.08 -16.28
CA ALA A 286 0.74 24.90 -16.40
C ALA A 286 1.27 24.77 -17.82
N VAL A 287 2.55 24.43 -17.94
CA VAL A 287 3.31 24.37 -19.20
C VAL A 287 4.25 23.16 -19.17
N LYS A 288 4.76 22.78 -20.34
CA LYS A 288 5.69 21.65 -20.48
C LYS A 288 7.13 22.18 -20.59
N LEU A 289 8.00 21.81 -19.65
CA LEU A 289 9.42 22.20 -19.64
C LEU A 289 10.23 21.19 -20.45
N ILE A 290 10.85 21.66 -21.53
CA ILE A 290 11.58 20.83 -22.50
C ILE A 290 13.09 21.12 -22.56
N GLY A 291 13.58 22.14 -21.85
CA GLY A 291 15.02 22.41 -21.80
C GLY A 291 15.42 23.67 -21.05
N TRP A 292 16.65 24.11 -21.25
CA TRP A 292 17.20 25.33 -20.65
C TRP A 292 18.33 25.90 -21.50
N GLY A 293 18.71 27.12 -21.19
CA GLY A 293 19.88 27.74 -21.78
C GLY A 293 20.24 29.04 -21.13
N GLU A 294 20.94 29.87 -21.89
CA GLU A 294 21.34 31.21 -21.52
C GLU A 294 21.27 32.09 -22.77
N GLU A 295 20.63 33.25 -22.63
CA GLU A 295 20.45 34.25 -23.67
C GLU A 295 20.52 35.63 -23.02
N TYR A 296 21.30 36.55 -23.59
CA TYR A 296 21.62 37.85 -22.98
C TYR A 296 22.15 37.74 -21.54
N GLU A 297 22.98 36.72 -21.26
CA GLU A 297 23.51 36.40 -19.92
C GLU A 297 22.43 36.05 -18.88
N VAL A 298 21.18 35.85 -19.31
CA VAL A 298 20.07 35.42 -18.46
C VAL A 298 19.84 33.92 -18.66
N PRO A 299 20.04 33.10 -17.61
CA PRO A 299 19.70 31.68 -17.68
C PRO A 299 18.19 31.52 -17.75
N TYR A 300 17.73 30.59 -18.59
CA TYR A 300 16.31 30.37 -18.83
C TYR A 300 15.91 28.90 -18.80
N TRP A 301 14.62 28.64 -18.53
CA TRP A 301 13.93 27.41 -18.88
C TRP A 301 13.23 27.58 -20.23
N LEU A 302 13.26 26.55 -21.08
CA LEU A 302 12.54 26.50 -22.35
C LEU A 302 11.22 25.73 -22.15
N MET A 303 10.11 26.40 -22.43
CA MET A 303 8.76 25.92 -22.14
C MET A 303 7.90 25.87 -23.40
N VAL A 304 7.02 24.87 -23.47
CA VAL A 304 5.95 24.71 -24.45
C VAL A 304 4.62 25.10 -23.81
N ASN A 305 3.89 26.00 -24.46
CA ASN A 305 2.60 26.49 -24.01
C ASN A 305 1.42 25.68 -24.60
N SER A 306 0.20 25.98 -24.17
CA SER A 306 -1.05 25.34 -24.59
C SER A 306 -2.03 26.32 -25.25
N TRP A 307 -1.52 27.40 -25.86
CA TRP A 307 -2.29 28.48 -26.48
C TRP A 307 -2.02 28.59 -28.00
N SER A 308 -1.86 27.45 -28.68
CA SER A 308 -1.50 27.34 -30.09
C SER A 308 -0.05 27.75 -30.42
N GLU A 309 0.37 27.41 -31.65
CA GLU A 309 1.68 27.78 -32.21
C GLU A 309 1.80 29.28 -32.53
N ASP A 310 0.69 30.01 -32.62
CA ASP A 310 0.71 31.44 -33.00
C ASP A 310 1.08 32.35 -31.82
N TRP A 311 0.95 31.84 -30.60
CA TRP A 311 1.32 32.56 -29.40
C TRP A 311 2.83 32.49 -29.15
N GLY A 312 3.44 33.59 -28.73
CA GLY A 312 4.84 33.59 -28.29
C GLY A 312 5.84 33.35 -29.41
N ASP A 313 6.85 32.52 -29.13
CA ASP A 313 7.88 32.09 -30.07
C ASP A 313 7.49 30.71 -30.62
N HIS A 314 6.55 30.69 -31.57
CA HIS A 314 5.98 29.47 -32.15
C HIS A 314 5.39 28.50 -31.11
N GLY A 315 4.56 29.02 -30.20
CA GLY A 315 3.97 28.26 -29.09
C GLY A 315 4.91 28.02 -27.91
N THR A 316 6.17 28.46 -28.01
CA THR A 316 7.17 28.32 -26.94
C THR A 316 7.51 29.65 -26.29
N PHE A 317 8.08 29.59 -25.10
CA PHE A 317 8.66 30.76 -24.44
C PHE A 317 9.84 30.37 -23.56
N LYS A 318 10.62 31.37 -23.16
CA LYS A 318 11.70 31.21 -22.20
C LYS A 318 11.41 32.05 -20.97
N ILE A 319 11.59 31.49 -19.78
CA ILE A 319 11.42 32.20 -18.50
C ILE A 319 12.71 32.10 -17.69
N ARG A 320 13.06 33.17 -16.97
CA ARG A 320 14.27 33.21 -16.14
C ARG A 320 14.32 32.04 -15.15
N ARG A 321 15.48 31.38 -15.12
CA ARG A 321 15.74 30.19 -14.30
C ARG A 321 16.64 30.52 -13.12
N GLY A 322 16.42 29.88 -11.98
CA GLY A 322 17.31 29.93 -10.82
C GLY A 322 17.06 31.10 -9.88
N THR A 323 16.06 31.94 -10.17
CA THR A 323 15.53 32.98 -9.28
C THR A 323 14.14 32.64 -8.76
N ASN A 324 13.61 31.45 -9.11
CA ASN A 324 12.21 31.08 -8.89
C ASN A 324 11.24 32.13 -9.45
N GLU A 325 11.56 32.65 -10.65
CA GLU A 325 10.74 33.63 -11.36
C GLU A 325 9.30 33.12 -11.48
N CYS A 326 8.33 33.92 -11.03
CA CYS A 326 6.91 33.54 -11.00
C CYS A 326 6.60 32.18 -10.33
N GLY A 327 7.45 31.73 -9.41
CA GLY A 327 7.26 30.46 -8.69
C GLY A 327 7.60 29.19 -9.48
N VAL A 328 8.18 29.30 -10.68
CA VAL A 328 8.36 28.18 -11.62
C VAL A 328 9.30 27.08 -11.11
N ASP A 329 10.33 27.43 -10.34
CA ASP A 329 11.35 26.46 -9.89
C ASP A 329 10.82 25.52 -8.79
N ASN A 330 9.71 25.86 -8.14
CA ASN A 330 9.16 25.14 -6.99
C ASN A 330 7.86 24.38 -7.28
N SER A 331 7.36 24.47 -8.51
CA SER A 331 6.06 23.97 -8.93
C SER A 331 6.16 22.83 -9.95
N THR A 332 7.38 22.41 -10.30
CA THR A 332 7.63 21.36 -11.29
C THR A 332 7.22 19.99 -10.80
N THR A 333 6.48 19.25 -11.62
CA THR A 333 6.02 17.88 -11.33
C THR A 333 6.35 16.91 -12.45
N ALA A 334 6.62 15.67 -12.07
CA ALA A 334 7.06 14.63 -12.98
C ALA A 334 6.73 13.24 -12.43
N ASP A 335 7.11 12.23 -13.21
CA ASP A 335 6.89 10.82 -12.91
C ASP A 335 8.16 9.99 -13.13
N LEU A 336 8.06 8.68 -12.97
CA LEU A 336 9.10 7.80 -13.49
C LEU A 336 8.42 6.68 -14.26
N TYR A 337 8.54 6.73 -15.58
CA TYR A 337 8.11 5.62 -16.43
C TYR A 337 9.18 4.53 -16.42
N ASN A 338 8.76 3.30 -16.10
CA ASN A 338 9.65 2.17 -16.14
C ASN A 338 9.74 1.70 -17.60
N ILE A 339 10.87 1.96 -18.25
CA ILE A 339 11.29 1.12 -19.37
C ILE A 339 11.52 -0.27 -18.77
N GLY A 340 10.48 -1.09 -18.76
CA GLY A 340 10.75 -2.51 -18.93
C GLY A 340 11.54 -2.59 -20.23
N LEU A 341 12.86 -2.77 -20.12
CA LEU A 341 13.82 -3.02 -21.21
C LEU A 341 13.21 -3.99 -22.24
N ASN A 342 12.36 -3.53 -23.16
CA ASN A 342 11.50 -4.44 -23.92
C ASN A 342 12.06 -4.74 -25.31
N TRP A 343 12.89 -3.88 -25.89
CA TRP A 343 13.37 -4.13 -27.25
C TRP A 343 14.68 -4.90 -27.34
N LEU A 344 15.60 -4.63 -26.40
CA LEU A 344 16.67 -5.57 -26.11
C LEU A 344 16.14 -6.90 -25.61
N LYS A 345 15.00 -6.94 -24.90
CA LYS A 345 14.37 -8.20 -24.50
C LYS A 345 13.59 -8.89 -25.59
N VAL A 346 13.05 -8.24 -26.62
CA VAL A 346 12.34 -8.90 -27.75
C VAL A 346 13.33 -9.46 -28.76
N LEU A 347 14.42 -8.74 -29.04
CA LEU A 347 15.51 -9.26 -29.88
C LEU A 347 16.33 -10.31 -29.10
N MET A 348 16.57 -10.10 -27.80
CA MET A 348 16.98 -11.20 -26.94
C MET A 348 15.87 -12.24 -26.78
N LEU A 349 14.57 -11.98 -26.87
CA LEU A 349 13.53 -13.02 -26.74
C LEU A 349 13.52 -13.88 -27.97
N LEU A 350 13.75 -13.33 -29.16
CA LEU A 350 13.81 -14.14 -30.37
C LEU A 350 15.12 -14.94 -30.43
N CYS A 351 16.24 -14.35 -30.02
CA CYS A 351 17.49 -15.09 -29.84
C CYS A 351 17.43 -16.08 -28.67
N VAL A 352 16.77 -15.74 -27.56
CA VAL A 352 16.55 -16.57 -26.36
C VAL A 352 15.40 -17.54 -26.59
N ILE A 353 14.43 -17.36 -27.48
CA ILE A 353 13.46 -18.41 -27.83
C ILE A 353 14.18 -19.47 -28.67
N VAL A 354 15.02 -19.05 -29.60
CA VAL A 354 15.87 -19.97 -30.38
C VAL A 354 16.95 -20.64 -29.50
N ILE A 355 17.49 -19.96 -28.48
CA ILE A 355 18.49 -20.51 -27.52
C ILE A 355 17.85 -21.21 -26.31
N SER A 356 16.65 -20.85 -25.85
CA SER A 356 15.90 -21.43 -24.71
C SER A 356 14.99 -22.59 -25.12
N MET A 357 14.72 -22.76 -26.42
CA MET A 357 14.39 -24.08 -26.92
C MET A 357 15.55 -25.08 -26.69
N TYR A 358 16.76 -24.60 -26.32
CA TYR A 358 17.93 -25.45 -26.10
C TYR A 358 18.62 -25.35 -24.72
N THR A 359 18.38 -24.35 -23.85
CA THR A 359 19.02 -24.33 -22.51
C THR A 359 18.17 -23.64 -21.42
N THR A 360 17.59 -24.43 -20.51
CA THR A 360 17.19 -23.94 -19.17
C THR A 360 18.44 -23.82 -18.31
N GLU A 361 18.67 -22.65 -17.69
CA GLU A 361 19.81 -22.45 -16.78
C GLU A 361 19.58 -23.32 -15.52
N GLN A 362 20.29 -24.45 -15.44
CA GLN A 362 20.21 -25.35 -14.30
C GLN A 362 20.64 -24.64 -13.01
N ALA A 363 20.00 -24.96 -11.88
CA ALA A 363 20.44 -24.48 -10.58
C ALA A 363 21.77 -25.14 -10.20
N HIS A 364 22.89 -24.58 -10.66
CA HIS A 364 24.24 -25.13 -10.40
C HIS A 364 24.51 -25.34 -8.90
N PHE A 365 23.88 -24.54 -8.03
CA PHE A 365 24.00 -24.66 -6.57
C PHE A 365 23.32 -25.90 -5.96
N LEU A 366 22.53 -26.64 -6.73
CA LEU A 366 21.95 -27.93 -6.33
C LEU A 366 22.79 -29.13 -6.75
N GLN A 367 23.87 -28.90 -7.50
CA GLN A 367 24.73 -29.95 -8.04
C GLN A 367 25.69 -30.50 -6.98
N GLU A 368 26.05 -31.78 -7.10
CA GLU A 368 26.90 -32.49 -6.13
C GLU A 368 28.27 -31.83 -5.97
N ASN A 369 28.88 -31.40 -7.08
CA ASN A 369 30.18 -30.73 -7.09
C ASN A 369 30.18 -29.42 -6.29
N PHE A 370 29.08 -28.66 -6.30
CA PHE A 370 28.92 -27.44 -5.53
C PHE A 370 28.76 -27.77 -4.04
N ILE A 371 27.95 -28.77 -3.71
CA ILE A 371 27.74 -29.25 -2.33
C ILE A 371 29.05 -29.77 -1.71
N THR A 372 29.87 -30.50 -2.48
CA THR A 372 31.19 -30.96 -2.02
C THR A 372 32.10 -29.78 -1.70
N LYS A 373 32.14 -28.75 -2.56
CA LYS A 373 32.92 -27.52 -2.30
C LYS A 373 32.46 -26.77 -1.06
N ILE A 374 31.16 -26.77 -0.77
CA ILE A 374 30.65 -26.20 0.48
C ILE A 374 31.23 -26.97 1.66
N ASN A 375 31.12 -28.30 1.68
CA ASN A 375 31.62 -29.15 2.76
C ASN A 375 33.14 -29.07 2.98
N GLU A 376 33.92 -28.69 1.96
CA GLU A 376 35.36 -28.41 2.10
C GLU A 376 35.64 -27.10 2.86
N GLN A 377 34.69 -26.16 2.87
CA GLN A 377 34.85 -24.82 3.44
C GLN A 377 34.14 -24.63 4.77
N VAL A 378 32.97 -25.25 4.95
CA VAL A 378 32.14 -25.07 6.15
C VAL A 378 32.50 -26.09 7.22
N THR A 379 32.58 -25.63 8.47
CA THR A 379 32.95 -26.48 9.62
C THR A 379 31.83 -26.61 10.65
N THR A 380 30.81 -25.75 10.58
CA THR A 380 29.77 -25.62 11.61
C THR A 380 28.47 -26.32 11.23
N TRP A 381 28.31 -26.66 9.97
CA TRP A 381 27.14 -27.35 9.41
C TRP A 381 27.56 -28.30 8.28
N LYS A 382 26.67 -29.20 7.89
CA LYS A 382 26.89 -30.16 6.81
C LYS A 382 25.92 -29.89 5.66
N ALA A 383 26.44 -29.82 4.45
CA ALA A 383 25.70 -29.72 3.21
C ALA A 383 25.40 -31.10 2.60
N GLY A 384 24.27 -31.23 1.91
CA GLY A 384 23.83 -32.43 1.20
C GLY A 384 22.65 -32.14 0.28
N MET A 385 22.31 -33.09 -0.59
CA MET A 385 21.20 -32.90 -1.53
C MET A 385 19.84 -32.90 -0.81
N ASN A 386 19.06 -31.84 -0.98
CA ASN A 386 17.65 -31.78 -0.58
C ASN A 386 16.70 -31.65 -1.77
N PHE A 387 17.19 -31.05 -2.86
CA PHE A 387 16.43 -30.79 -4.07
C PHE A 387 17.01 -31.60 -5.23
N ASP A 388 16.17 -31.98 -6.19
CA ASP A 388 16.65 -32.67 -7.38
C ASP A 388 17.61 -31.74 -8.15
N PRO A 389 18.82 -32.18 -8.54
CA PRO A 389 19.78 -31.35 -9.29
C PRO A 389 19.25 -30.85 -10.64
N SER A 390 18.23 -31.51 -11.21
CA SER A 390 17.55 -31.06 -12.43
C SER A 390 16.57 -29.90 -12.19
N THR A 391 16.33 -29.50 -10.93
CA THR A 391 15.42 -28.41 -10.60
C THR A 391 15.93 -27.09 -11.20
N PRO A 392 15.13 -26.41 -12.03
CA PRO A 392 15.55 -25.12 -12.60
C PRO A 392 15.71 -24.06 -11.52
N LYS A 393 16.64 -23.12 -11.73
CA LYS A 393 16.89 -22.03 -10.77
C LYS A 393 15.63 -21.22 -10.45
N GLU A 394 14.85 -20.86 -11.46
CA GLU A 394 13.61 -20.08 -11.30
C GLU A 394 12.59 -20.78 -10.37
N TYR A 395 12.47 -22.10 -10.48
CA TYR A 395 11.55 -22.89 -9.67
C TYR A 395 11.95 -22.84 -8.19
N PHE A 396 13.25 -22.91 -7.92
CA PHE A 396 13.76 -22.76 -6.55
C PHE A 396 13.48 -21.35 -6.01
N LEU A 397 13.78 -20.31 -6.80
CA LEU A 397 13.56 -18.91 -6.38
C LEU A 397 12.09 -18.64 -6.02
N LYS A 398 11.15 -19.39 -6.61
CA LYS A 398 9.73 -19.26 -6.26
C LYS A 398 9.40 -19.62 -4.81
N LEU A 399 10.22 -20.45 -4.17
CA LEU A 399 10.05 -20.80 -2.76
C LEU A 399 10.38 -19.61 -1.83
N LEU A 400 11.12 -18.62 -2.32
CA LEU A 400 11.62 -17.45 -1.58
C LEU A 400 10.60 -16.30 -1.63
N GLY A 401 9.50 -16.50 -0.90
CA GLY A 401 8.34 -15.62 -0.89
C GLY A 401 8.35 -14.49 0.13
N SER A 402 9.37 -14.35 0.97
CA SER A 402 9.40 -13.27 1.95
C SER A 402 9.99 -12.01 1.33
N LYS A 403 9.29 -10.90 1.49
CA LYS A 403 9.77 -9.57 1.08
C LYS A 403 10.37 -8.78 2.25
N GLY A 404 10.78 -9.44 3.33
CA GLY A 404 11.47 -8.79 4.47
C GLY A 404 12.84 -8.25 4.04
N LEU A 405 13.41 -7.16 4.56
CA LEU A 405 13.06 -6.16 5.56
C LEU A 405 12.64 -4.85 4.86
N GLN A 406 11.53 -4.22 5.25
CA GLN A 406 11.55 -2.76 5.24
C GLN A 406 12.54 -2.36 6.33
N ILE A 407 13.80 -2.04 5.99
CA ILE A 407 14.64 -1.22 6.89
C ILE A 407 13.91 0.11 6.93
N PRO A 408 13.20 0.42 8.01
CA PRO A 408 12.29 1.52 7.96
C PRO A 408 13.09 2.74 8.37
N ASN A 409 13.61 3.49 7.40
CA ASN A 409 14.17 4.82 7.63
C ASN A 409 13.13 5.84 8.14
N LYS A 410 11.99 5.39 8.70
CA LYS A 410 10.93 6.17 9.37
C LYS A 410 9.76 5.35 9.98
N ILE A 411 9.94 4.13 10.51
CA ILE A 411 8.84 3.49 11.27
C ILE A 411 8.72 4.16 12.64
N ASN A 412 7.47 4.40 13.01
CA ASN A 412 7.02 4.73 14.35
C ASN A 412 7.63 3.74 15.36
N SER A 413 8.57 4.19 16.18
CA SER A 413 9.25 3.38 17.21
C SER A 413 8.27 2.57 18.08
N LYS A 414 7.00 3.01 18.15
CA LYS A 414 5.88 2.32 18.80
C LYS A 414 5.52 0.93 18.24
N MET A 415 5.96 0.56 17.03
CA MET A 415 5.69 -0.80 16.49
C MET A 415 6.69 -1.86 16.97
N TYR A 416 7.83 -1.45 17.54
CA TYR A 416 8.76 -2.38 18.14
C TYR A 416 8.34 -2.69 19.57
N LYS A 417 8.18 -3.98 19.88
CA LYS A 417 7.96 -4.43 21.24
C LYS A 417 9.30 -4.43 21.98
N ILE A 418 9.48 -3.42 22.83
CA ILE A 418 10.68 -3.24 23.63
C ILE A 418 10.57 -3.88 25.02
N ASP A 419 9.36 -4.02 25.56
CA ASP A 419 9.09 -4.63 26.86
C ASP A 419 7.61 -5.07 26.99
N ASP A 420 7.32 -5.90 27.99
CA ASP A 420 5.96 -6.33 28.37
C ASP A 420 5.96 -6.76 29.85
N GLU A 421 4.93 -6.38 30.62
CA GLU A 421 4.80 -6.78 32.03
C GLU A 421 4.82 -8.30 32.21
N ALA A 422 4.39 -9.07 31.20
CA ALA A 422 4.46 -10.52 31.23
C ALA A 422 5.90 -11.04 31.33
N TYR A 423 6.89 -10.29 30.83
CA TYR A 423 8.31 -10.65 30.92
C TYR A 423 8.84 -10.62 32.34
N ASN A 424 8.20 -9.88 33.26
CA ASN A 424 8.60 -9.84 34.68
C ASN A 424 8.43 -11.20 35.39
N ARG A 425 7.67 -12.13 34.80
CA ARG A 425 7.48 -13.49 35.31
C ARG A 425 8.57 -14.45 34.84
N LEU A 426 9.43 -14.01 33.92
CA LEU A 426 10.55 -14.81 33.43
C LEU A 426 11.68 -14.85 34.46
N PRO A 427 12.49 -15.92 34.47
CA PRO A 427 13.70 -15.96 35.28
C PRO A 427 14.65 -14.81 34.90
N SER A 428 15.43 -14.34 35.88
CA SER A 428 16.40 -13.25 35.70
C SER A 428 17.46 -13.55 34.65
N ARG A 429 17.75 -14.84 34.39
CA ARG A 429 18.67 -15.31 33.35
C ARG A 429 17.93 -16.17 32.33
N ILE A 430 18.07 -15.79 31.06
CA ILE A 430 17.56 -16.57 29.92
C ILE A 430 18.37 -17.87 29.82
N PRO A 431 17.72 -19.05 29.69
CA PRO A 431 18.42 -20.32 29.59
C PRO A 431 19.28 -20.38 28.31
N SER A 432 20.41 -21.09 28.39
CA SER A 432 21.32 -21.27 27.24
C SER A 432 20.71 -22.14 26.14
N HIS A 433 19.75 -23.01 26.48
CA HIS A 433 18.98 -23.85 25.58
C HIS A 433 17.49 -23.72 25.88
N PHE A 434 16.69 -23.64 24.83
CA PHE A 434 15.23 -23.62 24.92
C PHE A 434 14.63 -24.24 23.66
N ASP A 435 13.68 -25.15 23.85
CA ASP A 435 12.87 -25.73 22.79
C ASP A 435 11.39 -25.62 23.19
N ALA A 436 10.61 -24.87 22.42
CA ALA A 436 9.18 -24.68 22.67
C ALA A 436 8.41 -26.01 22.69
N ARG A 437 8.85 -27.03 21.95
CA ARG A 437 8.22 -28.37 21.91
C ARG A 437 8.38 -29.09 23.24
N GLU A 438 9.51 -28.90 23.91
CA GLU A 438 9.75 -29.48 25.23
C GLU A 438 9.02 -28.72 26.34
N LYS A 439 8.91 -27.40 26.19
CA LYS A 439 8.22 -26.54 27.15
C LYS A 439 6.71 -26.73 27.12
N TRP A 440 6.12 -26.81 25.93
CA TRP A 440 4.68 -26.96 25.71
C TRP A 440 4.37 -28.26 24.98
N ARG A 441 4.72 -29.40 25.60
CA ARG A 441 4.56 -30.75 25.01
C ARG A 441 3.13 -31.09 24.58
N HIS A 442 2.14 -30.42 25.17
CA HIS A 442 0.72 -30.60 24.82
C HIS A 442 0.33 -29.89 23.51
N CYS A 443 1.14 -28.93 23.03
CA CYS A 443 0.91 -28.21 21.78
C CYS A 443 1.59 -28.92 20.61
N SER A 444 0.83 -29.72 19.87
CA SER A 444 1.35 -30.55 18.78
C SER A 444 1.75 -29.72 17.55
N THR A 445 1.18 -28.53 17.39
CA THR A 445 1.44 -27.63 16.25
C THR A 445 2.85 -27.04 16.24
N ILE A 446 3.50 -26.94 17.41
CA ILE A 446 4.80 -26.24 17.54
C ILE A 446 5.86 -26.87 16.63
N GLY A 447 5.98 -28.19 16.67
CA GLY A 447 6.92 -28.95 15.84
C GLY A 447 6.39 -29.33 14.46
N LYS A 448 5.14 -28.99 14.12
CA LYS A 448 4.53 -29.40 12.84
C LYS A 448 5.22 -28.68 11.70
N VAL A 449 5.85 -29.47 10.83
CA VAL A 449 6.48 -29.00 9.58
C VAL A 449 5.43 -29.00 8.48
N ARG A 450 5.28 -27.87 7.80
CA ARG A 450 4.33 -27.69 6.68
C ARG A 450 5.07 -27.62 5.35
N ASP A 451 4.33 -27.68 4.26
CA ASP A 451 4.86 -27.62 2.90
C ASP A 451 4.14 -26.52 2.11
N GLN A 452 4.90 -25.52 1.66
CA GLN A 452 4.38 -24.41 0.87
C GLN A 452 4.12 -24.79 -0.60
N GLY A 453 4.56 -25.96 -1.04
CA GLY A 453 4.49 -26.39 -2.43
C GLY A 453 5.22 -25.44 -3.37
N HIS A 454 4.78 -25.40 -4.64
CA HIS A 454 5.39 -24.53 -5.65
C HIS A 454 4.81 -23.09 -5.61
N CYS A 455 4.80 -22.50 -4.42
CA CYS A 455 4.20 -21.19 -4.13
C CYS A 455 5.10 -20.40 -3.16
N GLY A 456 5.31 -19.11 -3.42
CA GLY A 456 6.05 -18.20 -2.54
C GLY A 456 5.24 -17.73 -1.34
N SER A 457 4.62 -18.66 -0.61
CA SER A 457 3.74 -18.43 0.54
C SER A 457 4.41 -18.64 1.90
N CYS A 458 5.74 -18.74 1.96
CA CYS A 458 6.48 -18.91 3.22
C CYS A 458 6.11 -17.86 4.27
N TRP A 459 5.90 -16.60 3.87
CA TRP A 459 5.45 -15.50 4.73
C TRP A 459 4.09 -15.77 5.38
N ALA A 460 3.21 -16.50 4.70
CA ALA A 460 1.88 -16.88 5.17
C ALA A 460 1.92 -18.15 6.02
N LEU A 461 2.67 -19.18 5.59
CA LEU A 461 2.78 -20.44 6.32
C LEU A 461 3.46 -20.25 7.68
N SER A 462 4.55 -19.49 7.72
CA SER A 462 5.29 -19.22 8.96
C SER A 462 4.48 -18.41 9.97
N THR A 463 3.81 -17.33 9.54
CA THR A 463 2.99 -16.47 10.41
C THR A 463 1.75 -17.18 10.93
N SER A 464 0.98 -17.86 10.06
CA SER A 464 -0.19 -18.65 10.48
C SER A 464 0.20 -19.80 11.43
N SER A 465 1.33 -20.46 11.19
CA SER A 465 1.83 -21.52 12.08
C SER A 465 2.27 -20.98 13.43
N ALA A 466 2.98 -19.84 13.46
CA ALA A 466 3.35 -19.18 14.72
C ALA A 466 2.09 -18.74 15.49
N PHE A 467 1.08 -18.21 14.80
CA PHE A 467 -0.17 -17.81 15.45
C PHE A 467 -0.93 -19.00 16.04
N ALA A 468 -1.01 -20.13 15.33
CA ALA A 468 -1.59 -21.38 15.83
C ALA A 468 -0.89 -21.85 17.12
N ASP A 469 0.45 -21.84 17.14
CA ASP A 469 1.24 -22.23 18.31
C ASP A 469 0.96 -21.32 19.50
N ARG A 470 0.93 -20.00 19.26
CA ARG A 470 0.62 -19.01 20.29
C ARG A 470 -0.77 -19.18 20.86
N LEU A 471 -1.77 -19.52 20.03
CA LEU A 471 -3.12 -19.85 20.51
C LEU A 471 -3.09 -21.07 21.43
N CYS A 472 -2.35 -22.12 21.07
CA CYS A 472 -2.21 -23.29 21.94
C CYS A 472 -1.54 -22.94 23.27
N VAL A 473 -0.44 -22.18 23.24
CA VAL A 473 0.24 -21.69 24.45
C VAL A 473 -0.68 -20.84 25.31
N ALA A 474 -1.40 -19.89 24.71
CA ALA A 474 -2.29 -18.97 25.43
C ALA A 474 -3.54 -19.64 26.01
N THR A 475 -3.96 -20.77 25.43
CA THR A 475 -5.11 -21.55 25.87
C THR A 475 -4.73 -22.81 26.65
N ASN A 476 -3.43 -23.02 26.91
CA ASN A 476 -2.90 -24.20 27.58
C ASN A 476 -3.40 -25.52 26.96
N GLY A 477 -3.43 -25.57 25.63
CA GLY A 477 -3.83 -26.75 24.86
C GLY A 477 -5.30 -26.87 24.50
N ASP A 478 -6.19 -25.99 25.00
CA ASP A 478 -7.61 -26.05 24.60
C ASP A 478 -7.78 -25.80 23.08
N PHE A 479 -6.96 -24.94 22.49
CA PHE A 479 -6.81 -24.83 21.04
C PHE A 479 -5.52 -25.54 20.61
N ASN A 480 -5.60 -26.49 19.68
CA ASN A 480 -4.44 -27.27 19.23
C ASN A 480 -4.59 -27.66 17.75
N GLU A 481 -5.05 -26.72 16.94
CA GLU A 481 -5.36 -26.91 15.52
C GLU A 481 -4.46 -26.01 14.65
N SER A 482 -4.26 -26.38 13.38
CA SER A 482 -3.55 -25.51 12.42
C SER A 482 -4.46 -24.38 11.95
N LEU A 483 -3.89 -23.19 11.74
CA LEU A 483 -4.58 -22.09 11.08
C LEU A 483 -4.35 -22.09 9.56
N SER A 484 -5.31 -21.52 8.84
CA SER A 484 -5.34 -21.56 7.38
C SER A 484 -4.24 -20.72 6.77
N ALA A 485 -3.25 -21.41 6.19
CA ALA A 485 -2.29 -20.77 5.31
C ALA A 485 -2.94 -20.36 3.97
N GLU A 486 -4.07 -20.98 3.60
CA GLU A 486 -4.81 -20.65 2.38
C GLU A 486 -5.40 -19.24 2.48
N GLU A 487 -6.22 -19.01 3.50
CA GLU A 487 -6.94 -17.76 3.68
C GLU A 487 -5.95 -16.59 3.71
N ILE A 488 -4.92 -16.67 4.56
CA ILE A 488 -3.96 -15.58 4.66
C ILE A 488 -3.17 -15.35 3.37
N THR A 489 -2.86 -16.41 2.60
CA THR A 489 -2.13 -16.26 1.33
C THR A 489 -2.97 -15.55 0.27
N PHE A 490 -4.28 -15.85 0.20
CA PHE A 490 -5.11 -15.44 -0.95
C PHE A 490 -6.21 -14.42 -0.63
N CYS A 491 -6.56 -14.21 0.64
CA CYS A 491 -7.58 -13.26 1.09
C CYS A 491 -7.01 -11.98 1.73
N CYS A 492 -5.68 -11.85 1.88
CA CYS A 492 -5.06 -10.64 2.38
C CYS A 492 -4.37 -9.80 1.27
N PRO A 493 -5.10 -8.86 0.62
CA PRO A 493 -4.53 -8.03 -0.44
C PRO A 493 -3.44 -7.06 0.06
N LEU A 494 -3.47 -6.68 1.34
CA LEU A 494 -2.46 -5.82 1.96
C LEU A 494 -1.20 -6.57 2.39
N CYS A 495 -1.23 -7.90 2.41
CA CYS A 495 -0.11 -8.72 2.84
C CYS A 495 0.92 -8.93 1.74
N GLY A 496 0.52 -8.87 0.47
CA GLY A 496 1.40 -9.14 -0.65
C GLY A 496 0.62 -9.66 -1.86
N ASN A 497 1.30 -10.43 -2.70
CA ASN A 497 0.73 -10.98 -3.93
C ASN A 497 0.69 -12.51 -3.89
N GLY A 498 0.15 -13.08 -2.81
CA GLY A 498 -0.01 -14.53 -2.61
C GLY A 498 1.28 -15.33 -2.82
N CYS A 499 1.28 -16.22 -3.81
CA CYS A 499 2.42 -17.03 -4.21
C CYS A 499 3.59 -16.24 -4.82
N ASN A 500 3.42 -14.94 -5.10
CA ASN A 500 4.48 -14.04 -5.54
C ASN A 500 5.12 -13.25 -4.38
N GLY A 501 4.86 -13.70 -3.15
CA GLY A 501 5.49 -13.21 -1.93
C GLY A 501 4.73 -12.09 -1.22
N GLY A 502 5.08 -11.89 0.05
CA GLY A 502 4.38 -11.01 0.97
C GLY A 502 5.19 -10.62 2.20
N TYR A 503 4.53 -9.87 3.08
CA TYR A 503 5.11 -9.21 4.24
C TYR A 503 4.53 -9.80 5.54
N PRO A 504 5.33 -10.50 6.35
CA PRO A 504 4.86 -11.13 7.59
C PRO A 504 4.15 -10.19 8.57
N ILE A 505 4.63 -8.95 8.73
CA ILE A 505 3.99 -7.97 9.63
C ILE A 505 2.54 -7.67 9.23
N LYS A 506 2.25 -7.67 7.92
CA LYS A 506 0.91 -7.41 7.39
C LYS A 506 -0.01 -8.59 7.60
N ALA A 507 0.52 -9.80 7.68
CA ALA A 507 -0.25 -10.96 8.11
C ALA A 507 -0.68 -10.83 9.57
N TRP A 508 0.21 -10.41 10.47
CA TRP A 508 -0.16 -10.15 11.87
C TRP A 508 -1.18 -9.01 12.01
N GLU A 509 -1.05 -7.93 11.22
CA GLU A 509 -2.06 -6.86 11.14
C GLU A 509 -3.41 -7.40 10.64
N HIS A 510 -3.40 -8.37 9.71
CA HIS A 510 -4.62 -9.03 9.24
C HIS A 510 -5.26 -9.88 10.36
N PHE A 511 -4.47 -10.64 11.13
CA PHE A 511 -4.97 -11.43 12.26
C PHE A 511 -5.61 -10.56 13.35
N GLU A 512 -5.12 -9.34 13.55
CA GLU A 512 -5.72 -8.39 14.50
C GLU A 512 -7.09 -7.89 13.99
N LYS A 513 -7.17 -7.52 12.70
CA LYS A 513 -8.33 -6.82 12.13
C LYS A 513 -9.45 -7.75 11.67
N PHE A 514 -9.08 -8.88 11.07
CA PHE A 514 -10.00 -9.79 10.38
C PHE A 514 -9.96 -11.20 10.97
N GLY A 515 -8.85 -11.56 11.60
CA GLY A 515 -8.64 -12.90 12.15
C GLY A 515 -8.17 -13.89 11.09
N LEU A 516 -8.23 -15.18 11.42
CA LEU A 516 -7.88 -16.28 10.53
C LEU A 516 -8.62 -17.56 10.94
N VAL A 517 -9.17 -18.30 9.97
CA VAL A 517 -9.84 -19.58 10.21
C VAL A 517 -8.87 -20.73 10.42
N THR A 518 -9.37 -21.87 10.90
CA THR A 518 -8.59 -23.12 10.96
C THR A 518 -8.34 -23.67 9.55
N GLY A 519 -7.22 -24.36 9.35
CA GLY A 519 -6.87 -24.94 8.05
C GLY A 519 -5.61 -25.78 8.08
N GLY A 520 -5.77 -27.09 7.89
CA GLY A 520 -4.68 -28.06 7.83
C GLY A 520 -3.93 -28.08 6.50
N ASP A 521 -3.16 -29.15 6.29
CA ASP A 521 -2.31 -29.32 5.11
C ASP A 521 -3.11 -29.75 3.87
N TYR A 522 -2.44 -29.80 2.72
CA TYR A 522 -3.04 -30.17 1.45
C TYR A 522 -3.82 -31.48 1.52
N LYS A 523 -5.10 -31.43 1.13
CA LYS A 523 -6.04 -32.56 1.15
C LYS A 523 -6.22 -33.25 2.53
N SER A 524 -5.89 -32.57 3.63
CA SER A 524 -6.11 -33.11 4.98
C SER A 524 -7.60 -33.15 5.36
N GLY A 525 -8.41 -32.23 4.82
CA GLY A 525 -9.79 -32.01 5.27
C GLY A 525 -9.89 -31.40 6.68
N GLU A 526 -8.76 -31.06 7.31
CA GLU A 526 -8.70 -30.49 8.66
C GLU A 526 -8.98 -28.99 8.64
N GLY A 527 -9.81 -28.54 9.58
CA GLY A 527 -10.19 -27.13 9.73
C GLY A 527 -11.14 -26.62 8.64
N CYS A 528 -11.42 -25.32 8.67
CA CYS A 528 -12.32 -24.65 7.73
C CYS A 528 -11.75 -24.61 6.30
N GLU A 529 -10.52 -24.11 6.15
CA GLU A 529 -9.85 -23.91 4.86
C GLU A 529 -8.47 -24.59 4.82
N PRO A 530 -8.40 -25.91 4.57
CA PRO A 530 -7.12 -26.59 4.38
C PRO A 530 -6.39 -26.06 3.15
N TYR A 531 -5.07 -26.12 3.19
CA TYR A 531 -4.22 -25.57 2.13
C TYR A 531 -4.50 -26.23 0.78
N ARG A 532 -4.62 -25.46 -0.32
CA ARG A 532 -4.93 -26.02 -1.64
C ARG A 532 -3.72 -26.17 -2.55
N VAL A 533 -2.58 -25.59 -2.19
CA VAL A 533 -1.33 -25.76 -2.93
C VAL A 533 -0.76 -27.15 -2.65
N ALA A 534 -0.46 -27.90 -3.71
CA ALA A 534 0.04 -29.26 -3.57
C ALA A 534 1.53 -29.29 -3.19
N PRO A 535 1.96 -30.17 -2.27
CA PRO A 535 3.38 -30.34 -1.93
C PRO A 535 4.18 -30.82 -3.14
N CYS A 536 5.47 -30.50 -3.19
CA CYS A 536 6.31 -30.93 -4.31
C CYS A 536 6.65 -32.43 -4.20
N PRO A 537 6.63 -33.17 -5.33
CA PRO A 537 6.93 -34.59 -5.33
C PRO A 537 8.40 -34.87 -5.02
N TYR A 538 8.68 -36.09 -4.58
CA TYR A 538 10.02 -36.58 -4.32
C TYR A 538 10.46 -37.55 -5.41
N ASN A 539 11.74 -37.48 -5.77
CA ASN A 539 12.36 -38.51 -6.60
C ASN A 539 12.67 -39.77 -5.76
N LYS A 540 13.14 -40.83 -6.42
CA LYS A 540 13.47 -42.11 -5.76
C LYS A 540 14.59 -41.98 -4.72
N GLN A 541 15.36 -40.90 -4.77
CA GLN A 541 16.46 -40.58 -3.86
C GLN A 541 16.00 -39.73 -2.66
N GLY A 542 14.71 -39.35 -2.58
CA GLY A 542 14.17 -38.53 -1.50
C GLY A 542 14.44 -37.04 -1.65
N ASN A 543 14.85 -36.58 -2.85
CA ASN A 543 15.03 -35.16 -3.13
C ASN A 543 13.71 -34.56 -3.66
N SER A 544 13.33 -33.39 -3.12
CA SER A 544 12.13 -32.69 -3.55
C SER A 544 12.35 -32.00 -4.89
N THR A 545 11.36 -32.04 -5.78
CA THR A 545 11.36 -31.25 -7.00
C THR A 545 9.97 -30.79 -7.37
N CYS A 546 9.85 -29.48 -7.59
CA CYS A 546 8.65 -28.90 -8.17
C CYS A 546 8.73 -28.82 -9.70
N ALA A 547 9.82 -29.30 -10.34
CA ALA A 547 10.08 -29.12 -11.77
C ALA A 547 9.01 -29.73 -12.68
N SER A 548 8.31 -30.77 -12.23
CA SER A 548 7.22 -31.41 -12.94
C SER A 548 5.85 -30.72 -12.74
N LYS A 549 5.79 -29.68 -11.90
CA LYS A 549 4.55 -28.95 -11.59
C LYS A 549 4.64 -27.51 -12.10
N PRO A 550 3.58 -27.00 -12.76
CA PRO A 550 3.53 -25.58 -13.06
C PRO A 550 3.62 -24.77 -11.77
N ILE A 551 4.06 -23.52 -11.89
CA ILE A 551 4.02 -22.56 -10.80
C ILE A 551 2.57 -22.40 -10.33
N GLU A 552 2.34 -22.46 -9.02
CA GLU A 552 0.98 -22.35 -8.48
C GLU A 552 0.42 -20.93 -8.73
N PRO A 553 -0.73 -20.79 -9.40
CA PRO A 553 -1.37 -19.50 -9.58
C PRO A 553 -1.94 -18.99 -8.26
N ASN A 554 -2.18 -17.68 -8.18
CA ASN A 554 -2.90 -17.14 -7.03
C ASN A 554 -4.36 -17.60 -7.06
N HIS A 555 -4.77 -18.31 -6.01
CA HIS A 555 -6.14 -18.73 -5.88
C HIS A 555 -7.06 -17.54 -5.61
N LYS A 556 -8.31 -17.64 -6.07
CA LYS A 556 -9.35 -16.69 -5.67
C LYS A 556 -9.66 -16.87 -4.19
N CYS A 557 -9.72 -15.75 -3.45
CA CYS A 557 -10.23 -15.75 -2.08
C CYS A 557 -11.67 -16.28 -2.05
N VAL A 558 -11.93 -17.20 -1.12
CA VAL A 558 -13.24 -17.79 -0.91
C VAL A 558 -13.59 -17.59 0.56
N GLU A 559 -14.77 -17.07 0.86
CA GLU A 559 -15.22 -16.88 2.25
C GLU A 559 -16.14 -18.05 2.67
N LYS A 560 -15.61 -19.29 2.64
CA LYS A 560 -16.40 -20.48 3.03
C LYS A 560 -15.52 -21.66 3.45
N CYS A 561 -15.96 -22.40 4.46
CA CYS A 561 -15.31 -23.66 4.82
C CYS A 561 -15.53 -24.73 3.75
N TYR A 562 -14.43 -25.31 3.27
CA TYR A 562 -14.45 -26.43 2.30
C TYR A 562 -13.65 -27.65 2.78
N GLY A 563 -12.93 -27.57 3.90
CA GLY A 563 -12.38 -28.72 4.62
C GLY A 563 -13.46 -29.39 5.45
N ASN A 564 -13.62 -28.93 6.69
CA ASN A 564 -14.68 -29.34 7.59
C ASN A 564 -15.93 -28.46 7.37
N GLN A 565 -16.91 -29.01 6.65
CA GLN A 565 -18.15 -28.33 6.29
C GLN A 565 -19.11 -28.10 7.46
N ASN A 566 -18.83 -28.67 8.64
CA ASN A 566 -19.61 -28.42 9.86
C ASN A 566 -19.22 -27.11 10.56
N LEU A 567 -18.10 -26.49 10.15
CA LEU A 567 -17.65 -25.21 10.67
C LEU A 567 -18.33 -24.06 9.92
N ASP A 568 -18.63 -22.99 10.64
CA ASP A 568 -19.09 -21.73 10.06
C ASP A 568 -17.89 -20.80 9.88
N PHE A 569 -17.68 -20.33 8.64
CA PHE A 569 -16.50 -19.55 8.25
C PHE A 569 -16.30 -18.35 9.18
N ASP A 570 -17.34 -17.53 9.35
CA ASP A 570 -17.27 -16.33 10.19
C ASP A 570 -16.98 -16.66 11.66
N GLN A 571 -17.56 -17.74 12.20
CA GLN A 571 -17.35 -18.15 13.60
C GLN A 571 -16.00 -18.82 13.85
N ASP A 572 -15.34 -19.34 12.82
CA ASP A 572 -14.08 -20.05 12.97
C ASP A 572 -12.84 -19.13 12.97
N HIS A 573 -13.01 -17.82 12.83
CA HIS A 573 -11.89 -16.88 12.89
C HIS A 573 -11.28 -16.80 14.31
N ARG A 574 -9.96 -16.73 14.38
CA ARG A 574 -9.17 -16.45 15.58
C ARG A 574 -8.41 -15.14 15.39
N TYR A 575 -8.29 -14.36 16.46
CA TYR A 575 -7.76 -12.99 16.39
C TYR A 575 -6.52 -12.81 17.27
N THR A 576 -5.65 -11.88 16.89
CA THR A 576 -4.65 -11.30 17.80
C THR A 576 -5.15 -9.98 18.36
N ARG A 577 -4.60 -9.56 19.50
CA ARG A 577 -4.92 -8.26 20.10
C ARG A 577 -3.96 -7.15 19.66
N ASP A 578 -2.81 -7.54 19.15
CA ASP A 578 -1.71 -6.67 18.77
C ASP A 578 -0.83 -7.37 17.71
N TYR A 579 0.08 -6.59 17.11
CA TYR A 579 1.11 -7.05 16.20
C TYR A 579 2.34 -6.14 16.33
N TYR A 580 3.53 -6.69 16.20
CA TYR A 580 4.77 -5.97 16.49
C TYR A 580 6.01 -6.59 15.83
N TYR A 581 7.04 -5.76 15.71
CA TYR A 581 8.40 -6.21 15.45
C TYR A 581 9.14 -6.48 16.75
N LEU A 582 10.07 -7.43 16.72
CA LEU A 582 10.97 -7.71 17.83
C LEU A 582 12.40 -7.28 17.48
N THR A 583 13.17 -6.94 18.51
CA THR A 583 14.62 -6.73 18.42
C THR A 583 15.34 -7.89 19.09
N TYR A 584 16.61 -8.12 18.72
CA TYR A 584 17.43 -9.21 19.24
C TYR A 584 17.31 -9.43 20.77
N GLY A 585 17.33 -8.34 21.55
CA GLY A 585 17.26 -8.40 23.02
C GLY A 585 15.93 -8.90 23.61
N ILE A 586 14.86 -8.90 22.82
CA ILE A 586 13.50 -9.24 23.25
C ILE A 586 13.01 -10.57 22.66
N ILE A 587 13.56 -11.04 21.52
CA ILE A 587 13.13 -12.28 20.85
C ILE A 587 13.02 -13.45 21.84
N GLN A 588 14.06 -13.73 22.62
CA GLN A 588 14.06 -14.85 23.56
C GLN A 588 12.96 -14.69 24.63
N LYS A 589 12.80 -13.48 25.18
CA LYS A 589 11.77 -13.20 26.20
C LYS A 589 10.36 -13.39 25.65
N ASP A 590 10.11 -12.89 24.43
CA ASP A 590 8.81 -13.01 23.78
C ASP A 590 8.47 -14.48 23.49
N VAL A 591 9.44 -15.25 22.98
CA VAL A 591 9.25 -16.67 22.69
C VAL A 591 9.02 -17.48 23.97
N MET A 592 9.74 -17.22 25.07
CA MET A 592 9.49 -17.89 26.36
C MET A 592 8.11 -17.58 26.93
N THR A 593 7.55 -16.42 26.60
CA THR A 593 6.32 -15.91 27.20
C THR A 593 5.09 -16.33 26.40
N TYR A 594 5.11 -16.11 25.09
CA TYR A 594 3.94 -16.29 24.22
C TYR A 594 4.08 -17.50 23.29
N GLY A 595 5.28 -18.05 23.12
CA GLY A 595 5.56 -19.14 22.20
C GLY A 595 6.18 -18.67 20.87
N PRO A 596 6.29 -19.59 19.89
CA PRO A 596 6.97 -19.37 18.61
C PRO A 596 6.60 -18.08 17.87
N ILE A 597 7.52 -17.58 17.06
CA ILE A 597 7.35 -16.37 16.22
C ILE A 597 7.68 -16.65 14.75
N GLU A 598 7.27 -15.75 13.88
CA GLU A 598 7.82 -15.69 12.53
C GLU A 598 9.13 -14.91 12.52
N VAL A 599 10.08 -15.39 11.72
CA VAL A 599 11.30 -14.67 11.37
C VAL A 599 11.58 -14.82 9.88
N SER A 600 12.09 -13.76 9.25
CA SER A 600 12.59 -13.79 7.88
C SER A 600 14.12 -13.73 7.84
N PHE A 601 14.73 -14.26 6.79
CA PHE A 601 16.18 -14.14 6.57
C PHE A 601 16.52 -14.22 5.08
N ASP A 602 17.71 -13.74 4.74
CA ASP A 602 18.27 -13.80 3.41
C ASP A 602 18.78 -15.20 3.10
N VAL A 603 18.23 -15.83 2.06
CA VAL A 603 18.67 -17.13 1.56
C VAL A 603 19.76 -16.92 0.51
N TYR A 604 20.83 -17.70 0.65
CA TYR A 604 21.95 -17.75 -0.26
C TYR A 604 22.04 -19.13 -0.93
N ASP A 605 22.82 -19.24 -2.00
CA ASP A 605 22.95 -20.45 -2.83
C ASP A 605 23.48 -21.69 -2.11
N ASP A 606 24.13 -21.55 -0.96
CA ASP A 606 24.58 -22.65 -0.12
C ASP A 606 23.49 -23.21 0.81
N PHE A 607 22.59 -22.37 1.35
CA PHE A 607 21.52 -22.77 2.28
C PHE A 607 20.58 -23.89 1.79
N PRO A 608 20.16 -23.97 0.50
CA PRO A 608 19.30 -25.05 0.01
C PRO A 608 19.85 -26.44 0.30
N SER A 609 21.17 -26.57 0.43
CA SER A 609 21.88 -27.82 0.72
C SER A 609 22.01 -28.15 2.20
N TYR A 610 21.50 -27.33 3.13
CA TYR A 610 21.61 -27.58 4.56
C TYR A 610 21.06 -28.96 4.97
N LYS A 611 21.81 -29.72 5.78
CA LYS A 611 21.36 -30.99 6.38
C LYS A 611 21.38 -31.00 7.90
N SER A 612 22.42 -30.45 8.53
CA SER A 612 22.58 -30.49 9.99
C SER A 612 23.64 -29.50 10.47
N GLY A 613 23.71 -29.27 11.78
CA GLY A 613 24.65 -28.34 12.42
C GLY A 613 24.11 -26.91 12.49
N VAL A 614 24.98 -25.93 12.74
CA VAL A 614 24.61 -24.50 12.81
C VAL A 614 25.02 -23.81 11.52
N TYR A 615 24.04 -23.46 10.71
CA TYR A 615 24.23 -22.75 9.45
C TYR A 615 24.89 -21.38 9.68
N VAL A 616 25.97 -21.17 8.93
CA VAL A 616 26.71 -19.91 8.77
C VAL A 616 26.96 -19.76 7.28
N ARG A 617 26.63 -18.59 6.73
CA ARG A 617 26.73 -18.33 5.30
C ARG A 617 28.18 -18.48 4.82
N SER A 618 28.38 -19.22 3.74
CA SER A 618 29.68 -19.35 3.09
C SER A 618 30.15 -18.00 2.56
N LYS A 619 31.46 -17.72 2.61
CA LYS A 619 32.00 -16.39 2.24
C LYS A 619 31.66 -15.96 0.81
N ASN A 620 31.59 -16.92 -0.11
CA ASN A 620 31.36 -16.68 -1.54
C ASN A 620 29.91 -17.01 -1.95
N ALA A 621 28.99 -17.14 -1.00
CA ALA A 621 27.62 -17.50 -1.30
C ALA A 621 26.88 -16.32 -1.98
N SER A 622 26.08 -16.63 -3.00
CA SER A 622 25.30 -15.65 -3.77
C SER A 622 23.90 -15.51 -3.22
N PHE A 623 23.41 -14.27 -3.08
CA PHE A 623 22.05 -14.01 -2.59
C PHE A 623 21.00 -14.54 -3.58
N LEU A 624 19.98 -15.23 -3.06
CA LEU A 624 18.87 -15.77 -3.85
C LEU A 624 17.55 -15.02 -3.61
N GLY A 625 17.25 -14.62 -2.37
CA GLY A 625 15.98 -14.00 -2.01
C GLY A 625 15.66 -14.11 -0.52
N GLY A 626 14.54 -13.50 -0.11
CA GLY A 626 14.06 -13.55 1.28
C GLY A 626 13.15 -14.75 1.54
N HIS A 627 13.30 -15.38 2.71
CA HIS A 627 12.47 -16.51 3.13
C HIS A 627 11.98 -16.35 4.57
N SER A 628 10.73 -16.72 4.84
CA SER A 628 10.11 -16.65 6.17
C SER A 628 9.94 -18.04 6.77
N VAL A 629 10.28 -18.18 8.05
CA VAL A 629 10.31 -19.43 8.80
C VAL A 629 9.82 -19.21 10.22
N LYS A 630 9.54 -20.31 10.94
CA LYS A 630 9.03 -20.24 12.31
C LYS A 630 10.15 -20.52 13.32
N LEU A 631 10.44 -19.56 14.19
CA LEU A 631 11.45 -19.71 15.25
C LEU A 631 10.80 -20.32 16.50
N ILE A 632 11.32 -21.48 16.94
CA ILE A 632 10.77 -22.26 18.05
C ILE A 632 11.73 -22.39 19.24
N GLY A 633 12.98 -21.96 19.12
CA GLY A 633 13.95 -22.10 20.20
C GLY A 633 15.36 -21.61 19.90
N TRP A 634 16.30 -21.92 20.78
CA TRP A 634 17.73 -21.62 20.66
C TRP A 634 18.58 -22.60 21.45
N GLY A 635 19.88 -22.59 21.19
CA GLY A 635 20.84 -23.36 21.95
C GLY A 635 22.28 -22.95 21.70
N VAL A 636 23.18 -23.82 22.13
CA VAL A 636 24.61 -23.75 21.85
C VAL A 636 25.04 -25.11 21.31
N GLU A 637 25.71 -25.13 20.16
CA GLU A 637 26.28 -26.33 19.57
C GLU A 637 27.72 -26.04 19.18
N ASN A 638 28.67 -26.83 19.69
CA ASN A 638 30.11 -26.64 19.45
C ASN A 638 30.59 -25.19 19.72
N GLY A 639 30.06 -24.57 20.78
CA GLY A 639 30.38 -23.19 21.16
C GLY A 639 29.66 -22.10 20.36
N ILE A 640 28.84 -22.45 19.37
CA ILE A 640 28.12 -21.50 18.51
C ILE A 640 26.68 -21.38 18.99
N LEU A 641 26.26 -20.14 19.29
CA LEU A 641 24.88 -19.82 19.61
C LEU A 641 24.01 -19.98 18.35
N TYR A 642 22.86 -20.64 18.46
CA TYR A 642 21.96 -20.83 17.34
C TYR A 642 20.50 -20.50 17.67
N TRP A 643 19.73 -20.13 16.65
CA TRP A 643 18.27 -20.19 16.64
C TRP A 643 17.82 -21.53 16.08
N LEU A 644 16.75 -22.12 16.63
CA LEU A 644 16.10 -23.35 16.16
C LEU A 644 14.82 -23.00 15.41
N LEU A 645 14.73 -23.43 14.14
CA LEU A 645 13.66 -23.01 13.25
C LEU A 645 12.99 -24.19 12.55
N VAL A 646 11.71 -24.02 12.26
CA VAL A 646 10.89 -24.91 11.45
C VAL A 646 10.71 -24.27 10.07
N ASN A 647 11.11 -25.01 9.03
CA ASN A 647 10.99 -24.59 7.64
C ASN A 647 9.63 -24.96 7.05
N SER A 648 9.33 -24.45 5.86
CA SER A 648 8.10 -24.68 5.08
C SER A 648 8.33 -25.50 3.81
N TRP A 649 9.43 -26.26 3.75
CA TRP A 649 9.82 -27.12 2.62
C TRP A 649 9.72 -28.61 2.97
N ASN A 650 8.74 -28.97 3.81
CA ASN A 650 8.48 -30.33 4.28
C ASN A 650 9.58 -30.89 5.22
N SER A 651 9.22 -31.98 5.88
CA SER A 651 10.02 -32.77 6.80
C SER A 651 11.18 -33.55 6.17
N GLN A 652 11.27 -33.70 4.83
CA GLN A 652 12.43 -34.36 4.22
C GLN A 652 13.63 -33.43 4.01
N TRP A 653 13.38 -32.11 3.97
CA TRP A 653 14.44 -31.12 3.85
C TRP A 653 15.18 -30.93 5.18
N GLY A 654 16.50 -30.74 5.15
CA GLY A 654 17.27 -30.37 6.34
C GLY A 654 17.24 -31.44 7.44
N ASP A 655 17.15 -31.00 8.69
CA ASP A 655 17.02 -31.88 9.86
C ASP A 655 15.54 -32.11 10.16
N LYS A 656 14.93 -33.02 9.40
CA LYS A 656 13.50 -33.35 9.50
C LYS A 656 12.56 -32.14 9.32
N GLY A 657 12.92 -31.21 8.43
CA GLY A 657 12.23 -29.95 8.20
C GLY A 657 12.66 -28.80 9.09
N LEU A 658 13.62 -29.03 9.98
CA LEU A 658 14.19 -28.03 10.86
C LEU A 658 15.61 -27.65 10.41
N PHE A 659 16.05 -26.49 10.89
CA PHE A 659 17.44 -26.07 10.79
C PHE A 659 17.84 -25.20 11.97
N LYS A 660 19.16 -25.03 12.11
CA LYS A 660 19.75 -24.10 13.07
C LYS A 660 20.57 -23.07 12.31
N ILE A 661 20.46 -21.81 12.70
CA ILE A 661 21.25 -20.70 12.12
C ILE A 661 21.91 -19.90 13.24
N ARG A 662 23.10 -19.37 12.97
CA ARG A 662 23.88 -18.62 13.95
C ARG A 662 23.08 -17.43 14.50
N ARG A 663 23.06 -17.33 15.83
CA ARG A 663 22.34 -16.33 16.61
C ARG A 663 23.29 -15.26 17.15
N GLY A 664 22.84 -14.01 17.16
CA GLY A 664 23.53 -12.90 17.83
C GLY A 664 24.59 -12.20 16.99
N THR A 665 24.74 -12.62 15.73
CA THR A 665 25.57 -11.93 14.73
C THR A 665 24.73 -11.33 13.61
N ASN A 666 23.40 -11.36 13.73
CA ASN A 666 22.46 -11.02 12.67
C ASN A 666 22.77 -11.76 11.35
N GLU A 667 23.11 -13.06 11.47
CA GLU A 667 23.42 -13.92 10.32
C GLU A 667 22.26 -13.87 9.33
N CYS A 668 22.55 -13.54 8.07
CA CYS A 668 21.54 -13.36 7.03
C CYS A 668 20.37 -12.41 7.40
N GLY A 669 20.60 -11.43 8.27
CA GLY A 669 19.57 -10.46 8.67
C GLY A 669 18.49 -11.00 9.62
N ILE A 670 18.64 -12.22 10.16
CA ILE A 670 17.57 -12.91 10.89
C ILE A 670 17.20 -12.25 12.23
N ASP A 671 18.16 -11.65 12.93
CA ASP A 671 17.96 -11.07 14.27
C ASP A 671 17.12 -9.78 14.23
N ASN A 672 16.98 -9.15 13.05
CA ASN A 672 16.25 -7.91 12.84
C ASN A 672 14.93 -8.08 12.10
N SER A 673 14.60 -9.29 11.67
CA SER A 673 13.49 -9.59 10.75
C SER A 673 12.41 -10.42 11.43
N THR A 674 12.09 -10.08 12.68
CA THR A 674 11.24 -10.90 13.54
C THR A 674 9.90 -10.24 13.83
N THR A 675 8.79 -10.97 13.63
CA THR A 675 7.43 -10.45 13.82
C THR A 675 6.59 -11.36 14.71
N GLY A 676 5.65 -10.76 15.45
CA GLY A 676 4.75 -11.50 16.34
C GLY A 676 3.47 -10.72 16.66
N GLY A 677 2.54 -11.42 17.30
CA GLY A 677 1.32 -10.86 17.88
C GLY A 677 0.81 -11.74 19.02
N VAL A 678 0.10 -11.16 19.98
CA VAL A 678 -0.45 -11.91 21.12
C VAL A 678 -1.90 -12.31 20.82
N PRO A 679 -2.28 -13.60 20.95
CA PRO A 679 -3.65 -14.04 20.73
C PRO A 679 -4.67 -13.33 21.63
N ALA A 680 -5.82 -12.98 21.05
CA ALA A 680 -6.98 -12.45 21.75
C ALA A 680 -7.80 -13.58 22.38
N VAL A 681 -7.30 -14.18 23.46
CA VAL A 681 -8.02 -15.23 24.21
C VAL A 681 -8.97 -14.63 25.26
N ALA A 682 -10.25 -15.05 25.24
CA ALA A 682 -11.30 -14.56 26.13
C ALA A 682 -10.97 -14.65 27.64
N ASN A 683 -10.06 -15.54 28.03
CA ASN A 683 -9.64 -15.75 29.41
C ASN A 683 -8.96 -14.51 30.05
N TYR A 684 -8.34 -13.61 29.28
CA TYR A 684 -7.68 -12.42 29.85
C TYR A 684 -8.67 -11.31 30.27
N LEU A 685 -9.87 -11.28 29.69
CA LEU A 685 -10.94 -10.37 30.12
C LEU A 685 -11.74 -10.94 31.30
N VAL A 686 -11.81 -12.26 31.41
CA VAL A 686 -12.65 -12.98 32.38
C VAL A 686 -11.93 -13.23 33.70
N MET A 687 -10.61 -13.46 33.73
CA MET A 687 -9.86 -13.70 34.97
C MET A 687 -9.89 -12.57 36.01
N PRO A 688 -9.80 -11.28 35.63
CA PRO A 688 -10.00 -10.16 36.56
C PRO A 688 -11.43 -10.10 37.11
N LEU A 689 -12.42 -10.43 36.27
CA LEU A 689 -13.85 -10.48 36.63
C LEU A 689 -14.17 -11.65 37.58
N ILE A 690 -13.59 -12.83 37.36
CA ILE A 690 -13.73 -14.01 38.22
C ILE A 690 -13.04 -13.78 39.56
N SER A 691 -11.82 -13.22 39.56
CA SER A 691 -11.10 -12.91 40.80
C SER A 691 -11.89 -11.93 41.66
N TYR A 692 -12.43 -10.87 41.06
CA TYR A 692 -13.29 -9.90 41.75
C TYR A 692 -14.63 -10.49 42.22
N ALA A 693 -15.26 -11.36 41.41
CA ALA A 693 -16.50 -12.04 41.77
C ALA A 693 -16.31 -13.04 42.92
N CYS A 694 -15.19 -13.77 42.95
CA CYS A 694 -14.84 -14.72 44.01
C CYS A 694 -14.57 -14.01 45.35
N SER A 695 -13.87 -12.87 45.36
CA SER A 695 -13.66 -12.06 46.58
C SER A 695 -14.96 -11.53 47.17
N VAL A 696 -15.93 -11.17 46.30
CA VAL A 696 -17.26 -10.70 46.72
C VAL A 696 -18.13 -11.85 47.23
N TRP A 697 -17.98 -13.05 46.66
CA TRP A 697 -18.69 -14.27 47.07
C TRP A 697 -18.22 -14.84 48.41
N ALA A 698 -16.92 -14.79 48.70
CA ALA A 698 -16.37 -15.27 49.97
C ALA A 698 -16.84 -14.47 51.21
N ALA A 699 -17.47 -13.31 51.02
CA ALA A 699 -17.88 -12.38 52.09
C ALA A 699 -19.41 -12.18 52.20
N ALA A 700 -20.22 -13.16 51.77
CA ALA A 700 -21.67 -13.00 51.66
C ALA A 700 -22.43 -13.25 52.99
N SER A 701 -23.03 -12.18 53.54
CA SER A 701 -24.16 -12.24 54.47
C SER A 701 -25.44 -11.69 53.79
N PRO A 702 -26.65 -11.94 54.35
CA PRO A 702 -27.95 -11.72 53.69
C PRO A 702 -28.24 -10.31 53.18
N THR A 703 -27.55 -9.26 53.67
CA THR A 703 -27.80 -7.86 53.28
C THR A 703 -27.28 -7.47 51.88
N LYS A 704 -26.76 -8.41 51.07
CA LYS A 704 -26.02 -8.10 49.82
C LYS A 704 -26.59 -8.68 48.52
N ILE A 705 -27.89 -8.99 48.44
CA ILE A 705 -28.55 -9.20 47.12
C ILE A 705 -28.42 -7.94 46.24
N LYS A 706 -28.43 -6.74 46.83
CA LYS A 706 -28.13 -5.48 46.12
C LYS A 706 -26.72 -5.43 45.51
N LYS A 707 -25.71 -6.10 46.09
CA LYS A 707 -24.34 -6.13 45.53
C LYS A 707 -24.21 -7.06 44.31
N LEU A 708 -25.01 -8.12 44.25
CA LEU A 708 -25.14 -8.97 43.05
C LEU A 708 -25.77 -8.20 41.88
N GLN A 709 -26.78 -7.37 42.14
CA GLN A 709 -27.34 -6.44 41.15
C GLN A 709 -26.34 -5.38 40.68
N ILE A 710 -25.47 -4.87 41.56
CA ILE A 710 -24.38 -3.97 41.19
C ILE A 710 -23.35 -4.69 40.30
N LEU A 711 -23.02 -5.94 40.60
CA LEU A 711 -22.13 -6.77 39.79
C LEU A 711 -22.74 -7.06 38.40
N GLN A 712 -24.02 -7.40 38.35
CA GLN A 712 -24.80 -7.58 37.13
C GLN A 712 -24.81 -6.29 36.28
N ASN A 713 -25.01 -5.14 36.91
CA ASN A 713 -24.99 -3.84 36.23
C ASN A 713 -23.57 -3.42 35.78
N LYS A 714 -22.51 -3.79 36.50
CA LYS A 714 -21.12 -3.57 36.06
C LYS A 714 -20.75 -4.49 34.89
N PHE A 715 -21.14 -5.76 34.95
CA PHE A 715 -20.96 -6.71 33.85
C PHE A 715 -21.69 -6.22 32.59
N LEU A 716 -22.97 -5.85 32.70
CA LEU A 716 -23.74 -5.22 31.61
C LEU A 716 -23.09 -3.94 31.08
N ARG A 717 -22.55 -3.07 31.95
CA ARG A 717 -21.83 -1.86 31.51
C ARG A 717 -20.53 -2.17 30.77
N ILE A 718 -19.83 -3.25 31.08
CA ILE A 718 -18.61 -3.66 30.38
C ILE A 718 -18.97 -4.28 29.03
N CYS A 719 -19.95 -5.19 28.98
CA CYS A 719 -20.45 -5.78 27.74
C CYS A 719 -21.04 -4.73 26.78
N LEU A 720 -21.69 -3.69 27.31
CA LEU A 720 -22.39 -2.65 26.53
C LEU A 720 -21.56 -1.37 26.29
N LYS A 721 -20.34 -1.24 26.83
CA LYS A 721 -19.44 -0.09 26.61
C LYS A 721 -18.14 -0.47 25.90
N ALA A 722 -18.21 -1.31 24.87
CA ALA A 722 -17.17 -1.33 23.85
C ALA A 722 -17.09 0.08 23.21
N PRO A 723 -15.91 0.73 23.11
CA PRO A 723 -15.78 2.15 22.73
C PRO A 723 -16.46 2.56 21.41
N TRP A 724 -16.65 1.61 20.48
CA TRP A 724 -17.33 1.85 19.19
C TRP A 724 -18.87 1.86 19.31
N PHE A 725 -19.46 1.07 20.23
CA PHE A 725 -20.91 0.97 20.44
C PHE A 725 -21.52 2.28 20.99
N MET A 726 -20.72 3.10 21.67
CA MET A 726 -21.16 4.33 22.36
C MET A 726 -21.29 5.57 21.45
N ARG A 727 -20.84 5.54 20.19
CA ARG A 727 -20.86 6.74 19.32
C ARG A 727 -22.09 6.85 18.42
N ASN A 728 -23.03 5.90 18.48
CA ASN A 728 -24.18 5.87 17.56
C ASN A 728 -25.52 5.88 18.32
N SER A 729 -26.10 7.06 18.48
CA SER A 729 -27.35 7.30 19.23
C SER A 729 -28.58 6.58 18.64
N GLN A 730 -28.55 6.17 17.36
CA GLN A 730 -29.64 5.43 16.71
C GLN A 730 -29.73 3.96 17.15
N ILE A 731 -28.69 3.38 17.76
CA ILE A 731 -28.70 1.97 18.22
C ILE A 731 -29.46 1.82 19.54
N HIS A 732 -29.46 2.85 20.39
CA HIS A 732 -30.09 2.79 21.71
C HIS A 732 -31.62 2.79 21.70
N ASN A 733 -32.24 3.21 20.60
CA ASN A 733 -33.70 3.27 20.45
C ASN A 733 -34.30 2.06 19.68
N ASP A 734 -33.48 1.05 19.38
CA ASP A 734 -33.92 -0.15 18.64
C ASP A 734 -34.63 -1.16 19.56
N LYS A 735 -35.82 -1.63 19.17
CA LYS A 735 -36.65 -2.61 19.91
C LYS A 735 -35.92 -3.94 20.16
N ASP A 736 -34.96 -4.31 19.30
CA ASP A 736 -34.21 -5.56 19.41
C ASP A 736 -33.13 -5.52 20.52
N VAL A 737 -32.61 -4.34 20.86
CA VAL A 737 -31.67 -4.16 21.99
C VAL A 737 -32.41 -4.25 23.33
N THR A 738 -33.65 -3.76 23.38
CA THR A 738 -34.56 -3.92 24.53
C THR A 738 -34.91 -5.39 24.76
N PHE A 739 -35.04 -6.17 23.69
CA PHE A 739 -35.24 -7.63 23.74
C PHE A 739 -34.01 -8.36 24.27
N ILE A 740 -32.78 -8.01 23.86
CA ILE A 740 -31.55 -8.57 24.45
C ILE A 740 -31.48 -8.26 25.95
N ASN A 741 -31.75 -7.02 26.35
CA ASN A 741 -31.75 -6.63 27.76
C ASN A 741 -32.79 -7.41 28.58
N LYS A 742 -33.99 -7.62 28.03
CA LYS A 742 -35.04 -8.43 28.65
C LYS A 742 -34.65 -9.91 28.71
N TRP A 743 -34.08 -10.46 27.63
CA TRP A 743 -33.63 -11.84 27.54
C TRP A 743 -32.49 -12.14 28.51
N ILE A 744 -31.48 -11.26 28.62
CA ILE A 744 -30.39 -11.37 29.60
C ILE A 744 -30.96 -11.36 31.02
N LYS A 745 -31.89 -10.44 31.33
CA LYS A 745 -32.57 -10.43 32.64
C LYS A 745 -33.30 -11.75 32.92
N THR A 746 -34.02 -12.30 31.93
CA THR A 746 -34.71 -13.59 32.06
C THR A 746 -33.75 -14.75 32.24
N GLN A 747 -32.62 -14.79 31.53
CA GLN A 747 -31.61 -15.85 31.73
C GLN A 747 -31.01 -15.78 33.13
N PHE A 748 -30.68 -14.58 33.63
CA PHE A 748 -30.21 -14.43 35.01
C PHE A 748 -31.28 -14.78 36.06
N GLN A 749 -32.56 -14.52 35.80
CA GLN A 749 -33.67 -14.98 36.66
C GLN A 749 -33.80 -16.51 36.66
N ASN A 750 -33.69 -17.14 35.48
CA ASN A 750 -33.71 -18.60 35.33
C ASN A 750 -32.48 -19.25 35.99
N PHE A 751 -31.30 -18.63 35.90
CA PHE A 751 -30.12 -19.05 36.65
C PHE A 751 -30.35 -19.00 38.14
N HIS A 752 -30.94 -17.92 38.65
CA HIS A 752 -31.25 -17.76 40.06
C HIS A 752 -32.23 -18.84 40.54
N ALA A 753 -33.28 -19.13 39.76
CA ALA A 753 -34.25 -20.18 40.04
C ALA A 753 -33.63 -21.59 39.99
N ASN A 754 -32.77 -21.86 39.00
CA ASN A 754 -32.06 -23.15 38.89
C ASN A 754 -30.99 -23.33 39.96
N LEU A 755 -30.35 -22.24 40.44
CA LEU A 755 -29.44 -22.31 41.58
C LEU A 755 -30.17 -22.70 42.87
N ILE A 756 -31.41 -22.22 43.05
CA ILE A 756 -32.27 -22.58 44.17
C ILE A 756 -32.67 -24.07 44.10
N LEU A 757 -32.84 -24.63 42.89
CA LEU A 757 -33.20 -26.04 42.66
C LEU A 757 -32.01 -27.01 42.81
N TYR A 758 -30.80 -26.62 42.40
CA TYR A 758 -29.59 -27.46 42.52
C TYR A 758 -28.86 -27.30 43.87
N SER A 759 -29.42 -26.52 44.80
CA SER A 759 -28.85 -26.33 46.13
C SER A 759 -29.85 -26.64 47.25
N ASP A 760 -30.15 -27.93 47.44
CA ASP A 760 -30.51 -28.41 48.79
C ASP A 760 -29.39 -28.11 49.82
N GLY A 761 -28.18 -27.77 49.35
CA GLY A 761 -27.10 -27.22 50.17
C GLY A 761 -27.23 -25.75 50.60
N ALA A 762 -28.18 -24.96 50.07
CA ALA A 762 -28.35 -23.57 50.50
C ALA A 762 -29.30 -23.41 51.70
N ARG A 763 -30.16 -24.40 51.99
CA ARG A 763 -31.00 -24.42 53.21
C ARG A 763 -30.25 -24.86 54.47
N HIS A 764 -29.00 -25.35 54.36
CA HIS A 764 -28.19 -25.78 55.49
C HIS A 764 -26.97 -24.88 55.78
N TYR A 765 -26.95 -23.64 55.26
CA TYR A 765 -26.02 -22.62 55.77
C TYR A 765 -26.51 -22.01 57.09
N ASN A 766 -26.72 -22.87 58.08
CA ASN A 766 -26.67 -22.45 59.47
C ASN A 766 -25.18 -22.47 59.86
N LEU A 767 -24.62 -21.30 60.12
CA LEU A 767 -23.24 -21.11 60.55
C LEU A 767 -22.97 -21.99 61.78
N GLY A 768 -22.20 -23.07 61.63
CA GLY A 768 -21.92 -23.95 62.77
C GLY A 768 -20.97 -25.12 62.57
N ASN A 769 -20.96 -25.83 61.44
CA ASN A 769 -20.11 -27.02 61.32
C ASN A 769 -19.31 -27.12 60.02
N LYS A 770 -18.02 -27.45 60.17
CA LYS A 770 -17.05 -27.81 59.12
C LYS A 770 -17.49 -29.12 58.43
N HIS A 771 -17.00 -29.34 57.20
CA HIS A 771 -17.32 -30.41 56.24
C HIS A 771 -18.49 -30.04 55.33
N THR A 772 -18.27 -29.52 54.11
CA THR A 772 -17.79 -30.27 52.94
C THR A 772 -17.17 -29.34 51.87
N THR A 773 -16.01 -29.70 51.32
CA THR A 773 -15.27 -28.93 50.29
C THR A 773 -15.80 -29.13 48.86
N ASP A 774 -16.54 -30.21 48.60
CA ASP A 774 -17.02 -30.55 47.24
C ASP A 774 -18.20 -29.71 46.75
N SER A 775 -19.06 -29.23 47.67
CA SER A 775 -20.24 -28.43 47.30
C SER A 775 -19.88 -27.01 46.82
N LYS A 776 -18.84 -26.41 47.41
CA LYS A 776 -18.29 -25.10 46.97
C LYS A 776 -17.64 -25.19 45.59
N HIS A 777 -16.91 -26.26 45.31
CA HIS A 777 -16.22 -26.45 44.03
C HIS A 777 -17.22 -26.68 42.88
N ASN A 778 -18.29 -27.43 43.13
CA ASN A 778 -19.35 -27.68 42.16
C ASN A 778 -20.19 -26.43 41.83
N ALA A 779 -20.50 -25.59 42.82
CA ALA A 779 -21.21 -24.33 42.60
C ALA A 779 -20.38 -23.30 41.79
N LEU A 780 -19.07 -23.22 42.06
CA LEU A 780 -18.13 -22.38 41.30
C LEU A 780 -17.94 -22.88 39.86
N ASN A 781 -17.84 -24.19 39.65
CA ASN A 781 -17.77 -24.77 38.31
C ASN A 781 -19.06 -24.59 37.52
N TYR A 782 -20.22 -24.69 38.18
CA TYR A 782 -21.51 -24.41 37.54
C TYR A 782 -21.62 -22.93 37.14
N LEU A 783 -21.22 -22.01 38.04
CA LEU A 783 -21.19 -20.57 37.75
C LEU A 783 -20.23 -20.23 36.59
N TYR A 784 -19.05 -20.86 36.55
CA TYR A 784 -18.08 -20.70 35.45
C TYR A 784 -18.66 -21.18 34.11
N LYS A 785 -19.20 -22.40 34.06
CA LYS A 785 -19.84 -22.96 32.85
C LYS A 785 -21.01 -22.11 32.41
N TYR A 786 -21.80 -21.60 33.34
CA TYR A 786 -22.97 -20.78 33.06
C TYR A 786 -22.62 -19.37 32.55
N LEU A 787 -21.65 -18.70 33.15
CA LEU A 787 -21.18 -17.38 32.68
C LEU A 787 -20.49 -17.47 31.31
N LYS A 788 -19.73 -18.54 31.07
CA LYS A 788 -19.14 -18.83 29.75
C LYS A 788 -20.22 -19.06 28.68
N PHE A 789 -21.25 -19.84 29.01
CA PHE A 789 -22.42 -20.07 28.15
C PHE A 789 -23.20 -18.79 27.85
N LEU A 790 -23.46 -17.97 28.87
CA LEU A 790 -24.15 -16.68 28.71
C LEU A 790 -23.38 -15.72 27.80
N TRP A 791 -22.06 -15.62 27.99
CA TRP A 791 -21.22 -14.76 27.15
C TRP A 791 -21.26 -15.18 25.69
N GLN A 792 -21.05 -16.47 25.39
CA GLN A 792 -21.16 -17.01 24.02
C GLN A 792 -22.53 -16.71 23.38
N LYS A 793 -23.63 -16.88 24.13
CA LYS A 793 -24.98 -16.62 23.61
C LYS A 793 -25.31 -15.14 23.42
N ILE A 794 -24.70 -14.25 24.21
CA ILE A 794 -24.85 -12.80 24.05
C ILE A 794 -24.07 -12.32 22.83
N ASP A 795 -22.84 -12.82 22.63
CA ASP A 795 -21.99 -12.49 21.49
C ASP A 795 -22.61 -12.98 20.17
N GLU A 796 -23.05 -14.24 20.09
CA GLU A 796 -23.79 -14.79 18.94
C GLU A 796 -25.03 -13.95 18.56
N LYS A 797 -25.75 -13.42 19.55
CA LYS A 797 -26.95 -12.61 19.32
C LYS A 797 -26.62 -11.19 18.86
N LEU A 798 -25.59 -10.57 19.42
CA LEU A 798 -25.11 -9.24 19.00
C LEU A 798 -24.61 -9.27 17.55
N GLN A 799 -23.82 -10.29 17.20
CA GLN A 799 -23.33 -10.50 15.83
C GLN A 799 -24.48 -10.69 14.83
N ARG A 800 -25.54 -11.44 15.20
CA ARG A 800 -26.75 -11.61 14.36
C ARG A 800 -27.53 -10.32 14.11
N ILE A 801 -27.64 -9.42 15.10
CA ILE A 801 -28.33 -8.14 14.95
C ILE A 801 -27.54 -7.21 14.04
N LEU A 802 -26.21 -7.17 14.19
CA LEU A 802 -25.32 -6.38 13.33
C LEU A 802 -25.40 -6.84 11.87
N LYS A 803 -25.41 -8.15 11.62
CA LYS A 803 -25.51 -8.76 10.28
C LYS A 803 -26.87 -8.48 9.59
N LYS A 804 -27.98 -8.40 10.35
CA LYS A 804 -29.30 -8.03 9.82
C LYS A 804 -29.41 -6.57 9.37
N ARG A 805 -28.69 -5.64 10.01
CA ARG A 805 -28.67 -4.23 9.62
C ARG A 805 -27.77 -3.97 8.41
N LEU A 806 -26.62 -4.64 8.31
CA LEU A 806 -25.72 -4.55 7.14
C LEU A 806 -26.40 -5.01 5.83
N LYS A 807 -27.28 -6.01 5.88
CA LYS A 807 -28.06 -6.46 4.70
C LYS A 807 -29.18 -5.50 4.26
N LYS A 808 -29.58 -4.52 5.07
CA LYS A 808 -30.71 -3.60 4.76
C LYS A 808 -30.28 -2.26 4.18
N THR A 809 -28.98 -1.94 4.14
CA THR A 809 -28.47 -0.65 3.69
C THR A 809 -27.53 -0.85 2.50
N ASN A 810 -28.07 -0.82 1.29
CA ASN A 810 -27.30 -0.88 0.02
C ASN A 810 -26.61 0.46 -0.32
N SER A 811 -26.15 1.23 0.66
CA SER A 811 -25.41 2.48 0.44
C SER A 811 -24.11 2.49 1.23
N ILE A 812 -23.01 2.35 0.51
CA ILE A 812 -21.65 2.34 1.05
C ILE A 812 -21.23 3.78 1.38
N THR A 813 -20.91 4.02 2.65
CA THR A 813 -19.80 4.89 3.06
C THR A 813 -19.08 4.20 4.22
N PRO A 814 -17.75 3.99 4.14
CA PRO A 814 -16.98 3.45 5.26
C PRO A 814 -16.84 4.54 6.32
N ILE A 815 -17.62 4.44 7.40
CA ILE A 815 -17.43 5.28 8.58
C ILE A 815 -16.32 4.65 9.42
N TRP A 816 -15.07 4.84 8.99
CA TRP A 816 -13.88 4.63 9.83
C TRP A 816 -12.84 5.69 9.45
N ALA A 817 -12.99 6.88 10.04
CA ALA A 817 -11.99 7.94 10.15
C ALA A 817 -11.75 8.21 11.64
#